data_AF-A0A0N0T4Y0-F1
#
_entry.id   AF-A0A0N0T4Y0-F1
#
_cell.length_a   1.000
_cell.length_b   1.000
_cell.length_c   1.000
_cell.angle_alpha   90.00
_cell.angle_beta   90.00
_cell.angle_gamma   90.00
#
_symmetry.space_group_name_H-M   'P 1'
#
loop_
_entity.id
_entity.type
_entity.pdbx_description
1 polymer ?
#
loop_
_entity_poly.entity_id
_entity_poly.type
_entity_poly.pdbx_seq_one_letter_code
_entity_poly.pdbx_strand_id
1 'polypeptide(L)'
;DTPTPRLDRDTVFTAYLDLMCLRIAVRLAAENGLRGTAVRRLAAKVSGQVHEAARRSLGPGQGELDRASFESVFPWGPAPAHLGGGTGWASAVLTEGLLVPAGTGYRFAHEELADWIQGTHLDLDEALHALVHRRRPENGKDTAPVPVPHHRIGPVVQALLLLARQHGAPELAHRLRELVQALNPGSAPRDPASTWWAIHLLTDVLRNVPDATPYTHVLRLLADHIVARRRQNRTVPQEWGPSFWTALHLPDITRVDLLRRLVVGDDPPDRSDRPRYLDAVAGLLAADPTAVQPLLAGWFDDDRPLPAMPDATVATAAQALLHTHRHRALDNLTEVLVDSGHRRGDELLAVLAEEETSALCRAVDRWARDERPARRVAAVAYGPRVAPHVRTESDRELLRYAALALLARPADRTLHGGALALLVRDPHTRDRHLPQALRHFTAGDPHLPPSSLIAALATHPEPVLDAFRTRLLGPEAGDALRTLADVTTPALAGRVAALVREAAERYPQTAGHLAEYVDRRLDHGPTVRPVLLPLVTGLLDGGPAPVRRALATVLAAPGIPASHSLRHELLEALLAREHDPGVLDALLRATVEGATRHDEPRTRGLVHRCGLLLVRTPDGATRFDCCLVELSRRVPGFAVLVAGWLTETPGEWAAVVGPSTRRMIENLAGVRVPA
;
A
#
# COMPACT_ATOMS: atom_id res chain seq x y z
N ASP A 1 36.01 -2.33 27.93
CA ASP A 1 36.11 -1.26 26.92
C ASP A 1 35.02 -0.23 27.11
N THR A 2 35.33 0.86 27.83
CA THR A 2 34.49 2.05 27.81
C THR A 2 34.48 2.59 26.38
N PRO A 3 33.32 2.74 25.73
CA PRO A 3 33.28 3.26 24.37
C PRO A 3 33.91 4.65 24.38
N THR A 4 34.97 4.83 23.61
CA THR A 4 35.56 6.14 23.36
C THR A 4 34.42 7.04 22.85
N PRO A 5 34.15 8.20 23.49
CA PRO A 5 33.12 9.10 23.01
C PRO A 5 33.43 9.45 21.56
N ARG A 6 32.45 9.26 20.67
CA ARG A 6 32.57 9.70 19.26
C ARG A 6 32.92 11.18 19.28
N LEU A 7 34.08 11.53 18.71
CA LEU A 7 34.50 12.92 18.56
C LEU A 7 33.47 13.65 17.72
N ASP A 8 32.83 14.66 18.29
CA ASP A 8 31.92 15.55 17.58
C ASP A 8 32.71 16.70 16.93
N ARG A 9 32.17 17.29 15.86
CA ARG A 9 32.75 18.37 15.07
C ARG A 9 33.12 19.58 15.92
N ASP A 10 32.31 19.90 16.93
CA ASP A 10 32.57 20.98 17.90
C ASP A 10 33.85 20.72 18.72
N THR A 11 34.06 19.47 19.15
CA THR A 11 35.29 19.07 19.85
C THR A 11 36.52 19.19 18.95
N VAL A 12 36.38 18.84 17.66
CA VAL A 12 37.45 18.98 16.68
C VAL A 12 37.80 20.46 16.46
N PHE A 13 36.81 21.33 16.29
CA PHE A 13 37.06 22.77 16.11
C PHE A 13 37.64 23.43 17.36
N THR A 14 37.16 23.07 18.55
CA THR A 14 37.73 23.55 19.82
C THR A 14 39.20 23.15 19.95
N ALA A 15 39.52 21.87 19.73
CA ALA A 15 40.90 21.38 19.80
C ALA A 15 41.80 22.01 18.73
N TYR A 16 41.28 22.21 17.51
CA TYR A 16 42.00 22.90 16.43
C TYR A 16 42.29 24.36 16.81
N LEU A 17 41.29 25.10 17.30
CA LEU A 17 41.46 26.49 17.72
C LEU A 17 42.49 26.61 18.85
N ASP A 18 42.42 25.73 19.85
CA ASP A 18 43.39 25.69 20.95
C ASP A 18 44.80 25.41 20.46
N LEU A 19 44.96 24.47 19.52
CA LEU A 19 46.24 24.17 18.89
C LEU A 19 46.79 25.38 18.12
N MET A 20 45.95 26.06 17.34
CA MET A 20 46.35 27.24 16.58
C MET A 20 46.74 28.40 17.51
N CYS A 21 45.97 28.65 18.56
CA CYS A 21 46.28 29.67 19.56
C CYS A 21 47.60 29.35 20.30
N LEU A 22 47.86 28.07 20.59
CA LEU A 22 49.12 27.63 21.19
C LEU A 22 50.30 27.82 20.23
N ARG A 23 50.17 27.48 18.94
CA ARG A 23 51.22 27.67 17.93
C ARG A 23 51.58 29.15 17.76
N ILE A 24 50.57 30.01 17.65
CA ILE A 24 50.75 31.47 17.59
C ILE A 24 51.45 31.96 18.87
N ALA A 25 51.02 31.51 20.05
CA ALA A 25 51.65 31.87 21.31
C ALA A 25 53.10 31.39 21.44
N VAL A 26 53.43 30.19 20.94
CA VAL A 26 54.81 29.68 20.91
C VAL A 26 55.71 30.57 20.05
N ARG A 27 55.20 31.01 18.89
CA ARG A 27 55.93 31.93 18.00
C ARG A 27 56.16 33.29 18.64
N LEU A 28 55.10 33.89 19.21
CA LEU A 28 55.21 35.15 19.94
C LEU A 28 56.13 35.03 21.16
N ALA A 29 56.11 33.90 21.86
CA ALA A 29 56.98 33.66 23.01
C ALA A 29 58.46 33.53 22.61
N ALA A 30 58.76 32.95 21.44
CA ALA A 30 60.12 32.84 20.92
C ALA A 30 60.73 34.22 20.62
N GLU A 31 59.95 35.12 20.04
CA GLU A 31 60.39 36.50 19.72
C GLU A 31 60.52 37.38 20.98
N ASN A 32 59.75 37.10 22.04
CA ASN A 32 59.70 37.91 23.26
C ASN A 32 60.34 37.26 24.51
N GLY A 33 61.03 36.11 24.35
CA GLY A 33 61.79 35.45 25.42
C GLY A 33 60.96 34.78 26.54
N LEU A 34 59.70 34.44 26.29
CA LEU A 34 58.78 33.87 27.29
C LEU A 34 58.85 32.34 27.35
N ARG A 35 58.71 31.73 28.53
CA ARG A 35 58.77 30.26 28.72
C ARG A 35 57.71 29.71 29.69
N GLY A 36 57.40 28.42 29.55
CA GLY A 36 56.56 27.67 30.50
C GLY A 36 55.12 28.17 30.57
N THR A 37 54.62 28.43 31.79
CA THR A 37 53.22 28.87 32.04
C THR A 37 52.86 30.19 31.36
N ALA A 38 53.85 31.05 31.05
CA ALA A 38 53.65 32.29 30.32
C ALA A 38 53.12 32.05 28.89
N VAL A 39 53.55 30.96 28.23
CA VAL A 39 53.08 30.59 26.88
C VAL A 39 51.61 30.18 26.90
N ARG A 40 51.17 29.44 27.94
CA ARG A 40 49.76 29.07 28.10
C ARG A 40 48.86 30.28 28.36
N ARG A 41 49.33 31.24 29.18
CA ARG A 41 48.61 32.52 29.39
C ARG A 41 48.53 33.33 28.10
N LEU A 42 49.61 33.34 27.31
CA LEU A 42 49.63 34.01 26.02
C LEU A 42 48.67 33.34 25.02
N ALA A 43 48.61 32.01 24.98
CA ALA A 43 47.64 31.27 24.15
C ALA A 43 46.18 31.62 24.51
N ALA A 44 45.86 31.77 25.79
CA ALA A 44 44.53 32.24 26.22
C ALA A 44 44.24 33.68 25.75
N LYS A 45 45.24 34.57 25.75
CA LYS A 45 45.09 35.93 25.21
C LYS A 45 44.92 35.94 23.69
N VAL A 46 45.68 35.11 22.97
CA VAL A 46 45.52 34.92 21.53
C VAL A 46 44.11 34.42 21.23
N SER A 47 43.63 33.42 21.94
CA SER A 47 42.24 32.94 21.83
C SER A 47 41.24 34.08 22.03
N GLY A 48 41.40 34.89 23.08
CA GLY A 48 40.56 36.08 23.30
C GLY A 48 40.56 37.07 22.13
N GLN A 49 41.72 37.35 21.53
CA GLN A 49 41.81 38.19 20.32
C GLN A 49 41.19 37.54 19.09
N VAL A 50 41.31 36.22 18.94
CA VAL A 50 40.67 35.49 17.84
C VAL A 50 39.14 35.53 17.96
N HIS A 51 38.59 35.40 19.16
CA HIS A 51 37.17 35.57 19.42
C HIS A 51 36.71 37.02 19.15
N GLU A 52 37.52 38.02 19.48
CA GLU A 52 37.23 39.42 19.14
C GLU A 52 37.28 39.67 17.63
N ALA A 53 38.23 39.07 16.93
CA ALA A 53 38.30 39.12 15.47
C ALA A 53 37.03 38.52 14.84
N ALA A 54 36.58 37.35 15.31
CA ALA A 54 35.36 36.70 14.87
C ALA A 54 34.11 37.58 15.10
N ARG A 55 34.01 38.24 16.26
CA ARG A 55 32.91 39.19 16.55
C ARG A 55 32.90 40.36 15.56
N ARG A 56 34.06 40.93 15.24
CA ARG A 56 34.15 42.05 14.28
C ARG A 56 33.90 41.62 12.84
N SER A 57 34.16 40.36 12.48
CA SER A 57 33.81 39.80 11.16
C SER A 57 32.30 39.74 10.90
N LEU A 58 31.46 39.76 11.95
CA LEU A 58 30.00 39.78 11.81
C LEU A 58 29.43 41.16 11.42
N GLY A 59 30.27 42.20 11.47
CA GLY A 59 29.90 43.55 11.05
C GLY A 59 29.67 43.70 9.54
N PRO A 60 29.47 44.93 9.04
CA PRO A 60 29.11 45.21 7.64
C PRO A 60 30.16 44.76 6.59
N GLY A 61 31.34 44.29 7.02
CA GLY A 61 32.42 43.76 6.18
C GLY A 61 32.19 42.34 5.62
N GLN A 62 30.97 41.80 5.70
CA GLN A 62 30.58 40.55 5.03
C GLN A 62 31.47 39.33 5.36
N GLY A 63 31.96 39.23 6.60
CA GLY A 63 32.85 38.14 7.02
C GLY A 63 34.35 38.45 6.91
N GLU A 64 34.72 39.57 6.31
CA GLU A 64 36.08 40.09 6.30
C GLU A 64 36.28 41.08 7.46
N LEU A 65 37.47 41.03 8.09
CA LEU A 65 37.96 42.14 8.88
C LEU A 65 38.61 43.15 7.95
N ASP A 66 38.14 44.39 7.97
CA ASP A 66 38.89 45.47 7.34
C ASP A 66 40.28 45.61 8.00
N ARG A 67 41.19 46.27 7.29
CA ARG A 67 42.57 46.43 7.74
C ARG A 67 42.67 47.11 9.12
N ALA A 68 41.85 48.13 9.37
CA ALA A 68 41.87 48.86 10.63
C ALA A 68 41.43 47.97 11.82
N SER A 69 40.37 47.18 11.60
CA SER A 69 39.85 46.23 12.57
C SER A 69 40.86 45.11 12.83
N PHE A 70 41.50 44.58 11.80
CA PHE A 70 42.57 43.59 11.96
C PHE A 70 43.74 44.15 12.77
N GLU A 71 44.27 45.32 12.41
CA GLU A 71 45.43 45.93 13.09
C GLU A 71 45.13 46.27 14.55
N SER A 72 43.88 46.60 14.87
CA SER A 72 43.46 46.87 16.24
C SER A 72 43.36 45.61 17.13
N VAL A 73 43.10 44.44 16.54
CA VAL A 73 43.04 43.15 17.24
C VAL A 73 44.41 42.46 17.25
N PHE A 74 45.15 42.57 16.14
CA PHE A 74 46.50 42.03 15.94
C PHE A 74 47.46 43.13 15.46
N PRO A 75 48.13 43.83 16.39
CA PRO A 75 49.02 44.93 16.03
C PRO A 75 50.25 44.48 15.22
N TRP A 76 50.62 45.27 14.21
CA TRP A 76 51.94 45.17 13.57
C TRP A 76 53.06 45.70 14.48
N GLY A 77 52.74 46.69 15.32
CA GLY A 77 53.65 47.31 16.28
C GLY A 77 53.59 46.66 17.67
N PRO A 78 54.07 47.35 18.73
CA PRO A 78 54.01 46.83 20.09
C PRO A 78 52.56 46.65 20.54
N ALA A 79 52.24 45.46 21.04
CA ALA A 79 50.92 45.16 21.53
C ALA A 79 50.63 45.91 22.85
N PRO A 80 49.37 46.32 23.10
CA PRO A 80 48.98 46.94 24.35
C PRO A 80 49.36 46.11 25.59
N ALA A 81 49.58 46.79 26.73
CA ALA A 81 49.99 46.16 27.99
C ALA A 81 49.01 45.05 28.46
N HIS A 82 47.71 45.18 28.16
CA HIS A 82 46.71 44.16 28.50
C HIS A 82 46.94 42.84 27.75
N LEU A 83 47.50 42.87 26.53
CA LEU A 83 47.89 41.68 25.76
C LEU A 83 49.23 41.08 26.23
N GLY A 84 49.94 41.73 27.15
CA GLY A 84 51.23 41.26 27.67
C GLY A 84 52.44 41.88 26.96
N GLY A 85 52.23 42.87 26.08
CA GLY A 85 53.30 43.54 25.35
C GLY A 85 53.87 42.71 24.19
N GLY A 86 55.04 43.13 23.70
CA GLY A 86 55.78 42.46 22.62
C GLY A 86 55.34 42.89 21.21
N THR A 87 56.15 42.53 20.21
CA THR A 87 55.87 42.77 18.78
C THR A 87 55.54 41.46 18.06
N GLY A 88 55.01 41.53 16.84
CA GLY A 88 54.88 40.35 15.95
C GLY A 88 53.50 39.69 15.90
N TRP A 89 52.47 40.24 16.55
CA TRP A 89 51.11 39.65 16.60
C TRP A 89 50.50 39.39 15.22
N ALA A 90 50.46 40.42 14.36
CA ALA A 90 49.97 40.28 12.99
C ALA A 90 50.75 39.22 12.19
N SER A 91 52.09 39.26 12.26
CA SER A 91 52.95 38.31 11.55
C SER A 91 52.75 36.88 12.02
N ALA A 92 52.61 36.66 13.33
CA ALA A 92 52.42 35.34 13.89
C ALA A 92 51.10 34.69 13.46
N VAL A 93 50.00 35.43 13.48
CA VAL A 93 48.67 34.92 13.09
C VAL A 93 48.60 34.60 11.60
N LEU A 94 49.21 35.45 10.75
CA LEU A 94 49.27 35.22 9.30
C LEU A 94 50.20 34.06 8.94
N THR A 95 51.33 33.92 9.64
CA THR A 95 52.30 32.83 9.39
C THR A 95 51.75 31.47 9.81
N GLU A 96 51.04 31.40 10.93
CA GLU A 96 50.36 30.18 11.33
C GLU A 96 49.11 29.91 10.47
N GLY A 97 48.67 30.87 9.64
CA GLY A 97 47.61 30.67 8.66
C GLY A 97 46.21 30.61 9.26
N LEU A 98 45.99 31.17 10.45
CA LEU A 98 44.66 31.24 11.05
C LEU A 98 43.80 32.30 10.33
N LEU A 99 44.40 33.44 10.02
CA LEU A 99 43.85 34.48 9.16
C LEU A 99 44.71 34.60 7.89
N VAL A 100 44.06 34.94 6.78
CA VAL A 100 44.72 35.17 5.48
C VAL A 100 44.24 36.48 4.88
N PRO A 101 45.06 37.16 4.08
CA PRO A 101 44.62 38.33 3.32
C PRO A 101 43.48 37.96 2.36
N ALA A 102 42.43 38.78 2.31
CA ALA A 102 41.32 38.65 1.38
C ALA A 102 40.86 40.05 0.95
N GLY A 103 40.95 40.34 -0.35
CA GLY A 103 40.64 41.66 -0.89
C GLY A 103 41.48 42.76 -0.22
N THR A 104 40.80 43.73 0.40
CA THR A 104 41.39 44.86 1.13
C THR A 104 41.54 44.61 2.63
N GLY A 105 41.16 43.42 3.10
CA GLY A 105 41.14 43.03 4.51
C GLY A 105 41.69 41.62 4.75
N TYR A 106 41.18 40.98 5.79
CA TYR A 106 41.59 39.66 6.26
C TYR A 106 40.38 38.79 6.58
N ARG A 107 40.50 37.48 6.36
CA ARG A 107 39.47 36.50 6.73
C ARG A 107 40.10 35.27 7.36
N PHE A 108 39.29 34.48 8.05
CA PHE A 108 39.72 33.15 8.50
C PHE A 108 40.06 32.28 7.29
N ALA A 109 41.17 31.54 7.41
CA ALA A 109 41.63 30.68 6.32
C ALA A 109 40.61 29.59 5.98
N HIS A 110 40.01 29.00 7.01
CA HIS A 110 38.98 27.97 6.90
C HIS A 110 37.60 28.54 7.18
N GLU A 111 36.72 28.48 6.19
CA GLU A 111 35.36 29.03 6.25
C GLU A 111 34.50 28.35 7.32
N GLU A 112 34.53 27.01 7.40
CA GLU A 112 33.74 26.29 8.41
C GLU A 112 34.15 26.62 9.86
N LEU A 113 35.45 26.84 10.09
CA LEU A 113 35.95 27.30 11.39
C LEU A 113 35.50 28.73 11.67
N ALA A 114 35.54 29.60 10.65
CA ALA A 114 35.06 30.98 10.72
C ALA A 114 33.59 31.00 11.13
N ASP A 115 32.75 30.21 10.46
CA ASP A 115 31.33 30.12 10.72
C ASP A 115 31.03 29.63 12.14
N TRP A 116 31.78 28.61 12.60
CA TRP A 116 31.64 28.06 13.93
C TRP A 116 31.98 29.10 15.03
N ILE A 117 33.13 29.78 14.91
CA ILE A 117 33.54 30.78 15.91
C ILE A 117 32.71 32.07 15.83
N GLN A 118 32.30 32.49 14.63
CA GLN A 118 31.44 33.65 14.42
C GLN A 118 30.03 33.39 14.95
N GLY A 119 29.46 32.20 14.71
CA GLY A 119 28.15 31.80 15.24
C GLY A 119 28.07 31.85 16.77
N THR A 120 29.20 31.70 17.46
CA THR A 120 29.28 31.85 18.93
C THR A 120 29.03 33.28 19.42
N HIS A 121 29.30 34.29 18.57
CA HIS A 121 29.13 35.70 18.92
C HIS A 121 27.94 36.36 18.21
N LEU A 122 27.21 35.62 17.38
CA LEU A 122 26.06 36.14 16.65
C LEU A 122 24.88 36.37 17.59
N ASP A 123 24.28 37.56 17.53
CA ASP A 123 22.95 37.80 18.11
C ASP A 123 21.91 37.11 17.22
N LEU A 124 21.51 35.91 17.63
CA LEU A 124 20.62 35.05 16.84
C LEU A 124 19.22 35.66 16.69
N ASP A 125 18.69 36.31 17.73
CA ASP A 125 17.35 36.87 17.68
C ASP A 125 17.27 38.04 16.68
N GLU A 126 18.23 38.95 16.74
CA GLU A 126 18.31 40.07 15.79
C GLU A 126 18.58 39.56 14.36
N ALA A 127 19.44 38.56 14.21
CA ALA A 127 19.72 37.95 12.91
C ALA A 127 18.48 37.28 12.30
N LEU A 128 17.75 36.46 13.05
CA LEU A 128 16.51 35.83 12.56
C LEU A 128 15.43 36.87 12.28
N HIS A 129 15.32 37.91 13.09
CA HIS A 129 14.40 39.01 12.85
C HIS A 129 14.69 39.69 11.51
N ALA A 130 15.94 40.08 11.28
CA ALA A 130 16.38 40.76 10.06
C ALA A 130 16.25 39.90 8.80
N LEU A 131 16.63 38.61 8.88
CA LEU A 131 16.71 37.72 7.72
C LEU A 131 15.37 37.08 7.37
N VAL A 132 14.58 36.67 8.37
CA VAL A 132 13.40 35.81 8.17
C VAL A 132 12.08 36.52 8.51
N HIS A 133 12.04 37.28 9.60
CA HIS A 133 10.79 37.84 10.11
C HIS A 133 10.48 39.25 9.63
N ARG A 134 11.46 39.97 9.06
CA ARG A 134 11.27 41.31 8.51
C ARG A 134 10.22 41.32 7.40
N ARG A 135 9.21 42.18 7.55
CA ARG A 135 8.19 42.42 6.52
C ARG A 135 8.69 43.46 5.53
N ARG A 136 8.26 43.33 4.26
CA ARG A 136 8.48 44.37 3.25
C ARG A 136 7.73 45.65 3.70
N PRO A 137 8.38 46.82 3.83
CA PRO A 137 7.67 48.06 4.12
C PRO A 137 6.77 48.44 2.93
N GLU A 138 5.53 48.85 3.20
CA GLU A 138 4.54 49.23 2.17
C GLU A 138 4.95 50.48 1.38
N ASN A 139 5.81 51.31 1.95
CA ASN A 139 6.39 52.49 1.32
C ASN A 139 7.91 52.33 1.24
N GLY A 140 8.47 52.20 0.04
CA GLY A 140 9.90 51.97 -0.25
C GLY A 140 10.83 53.15 0.06
N LYS A 141 10.61 53.86 1.17
CA LYS A 141 11.43 54.98 1.66
C LYS A 141 11.83 54.69 3.11
N ASP A 142 12.73 53.76 3.30
CA ASP A 142 13.64 53.74 4.44
C ASP A 142 14.94 53.10 3.97
N THR A 143 16.07 53.64 4.44
CA THR A 143 17.43 53.17 4.16
C THR A 143 17.54 51.68 4.50
N ALA A 144 17.37 50.83 3.49
CA ALA A 144 17.49 49.40 3.65
C ALA A 144 18.95 49.08 4.03
N PRO A 145 19.22 48.38 5.15
CA PRO A 145 20.55 47.87 5.42
C PRO A 145 21.00 46.96 4.29
N VAL A 146 22.31 46.92 4.03
CA VAL A 146 22.90 46.09 2.97
C VAL A 146 22.43 44.63 3.13
N PRO A 147 21.85 44.00 2.10
CA PRO A 147 21.37 42.62 2.19
C PRO A 147 22.51 41.68 2.59
N VAL A 148 22.28 40.85 3.61
CA VAL A 148 23.25 39.82 4.01
C VAL A 148 23.35 38.78 2.86
N PRO A 149 24.55 38.56 2.29
CA PRO A 149 24.75 37.59 1.23
C PRO A 149 24.44 36.17 1.69
N HIS A 150 23.87 35.38 0.78
CA HIS A 150 23.49 33.99 1.02
C HIS A 150 24.64 33.06 1.44
N HIS A 151 25.88 33.36 1.01
CA HIS A 151 27.05 32.60 1.43
C HIS A 151 27.37 32.76 2.93
N ARG A 152 26.79 33.76 3.61
CA ARG A 152 26.95 34.00 5.06
C ARG A 152 25.94 33.23 5.90
N ILE A 153 25.42 32.11 5.40
CA ILE A 153 24.48 31.27 6.14
C ILE A 153 25.14 30.49 7.27
N GLY A 154 26.41 30.13 7.11
CA GLY A 154 27.16 29.31 8.06
C GLY A 154 27.13 29.79 9.50
N PRO A 155 27.45 31.08 9.82
CA PRO A 155 27.42 31.57 11.19
C PRO A 155 26.02 31.47 11.84
N VAL A 156 24.96 31.67 11.07
CA VAL A 156 23.58 31.56 11.55
C VAL A 156 23.21 30.10 11.85
N VAL A 157 23.62 29.16 10.98
CA VAL A 157 23.46 27.72 11.21
C VAL A 157 24.23 27.29 12.47
N GLN A 158 25.47 27.76 12.63
CA GLN A 158 26.29 27.43 13.80
C GLN A 158 25.71 28.01 15.10
N ALA A 159 25.15 29.21 15.07
CA ALA A 159 24.44 29.80 16.21
C ALA A 159 23.21 28.96 16.61
N LEU A 160 22.43 28.45 15.65
CA LEU A 160 21.30 27.55 15.90
C LEU A 160 21.73 26.19 16.46
N LEU A 161 22.82 25.61 15.96
CA LEU A 161 23.39 24.38 16.51
C LEU A 161 23.93 24.59 17.93
N LEU A 162 24.56 25.74 18.19
CA LEU A 162 25.03 26.12 19.52
C LEU A 162 23.87 26.30 20.50
N LEU A 163 22.74 26.89 20.06
CA LEU A 163 21.52 27.02 20.86
C LEU A 163 21.05 25.66 21.39
N ALA A 164 21.02 24.63 20.53
CA ALA A 164 20.66 23.28 20.96
C ALA A 164 21.66 22.68 21.97
N ARG A 165 22.96 22.96 21.81
CA ARG A 165 23.99 22.48 22.74
C ARG A 165 23.88 23.15 24.12
N GLN A 166 23.59 24.45 24.16
CA GLN A 166 23.56 25.23 25.41
C GLN A 166 22.21 25.15 26.15
N HIS A 167 21.10 25.19 25.40
CA HIS A 167 19.75 25.33 25.94
C HIS A 167 18.87 24.08 25.69
N GLY A 168 19.38 23.10 24.95
CA GLY A 168 18.72 21.83 24.69
C GLY A 168 17.84 21.82 23.43
N ALA A 169 17.37 20.62 23.07
CA ALA A 169 16.54 20.39 21.89
C ALA A 169 15.19 21.16 21.87
N PRO A 170 14.47 21.37 22.99
CA PRO A 170 13.20 22.10 22.97
C PRO A 170 13.32 23.54 22.46
N GLU A 171 14.40 24.23 22.83
CA GLU A 171 14.62 25.63 22.44
C GLU A 171 14.91 25.73 20.93
N LEU A 172 15.80 24.89 20.40
CA LEU A 172 16.01 24.83 18.95
C LEU A 172 14.72 24.42 18.22
N ALA A 173 13.96 23.46 18.75
CA ALA A 173 12.69 23.04 18.13
C ALA A 173 11.66 24.19 18.07
N HIS A 174 11.65 25.09 19.06
CA HIS A 174 10.83 26.30 19.04
C HIS A 174 11.25 27.20 17.87
N ARG A 175 12.53 27.51 17.73
CA ARG A 175 13.05 28.36 16.64
C ARG A 175 12.83 27.76 15.26
N LEU A 176 13.06 26.46 15.08
CA LEU A 176 12.78 25.79 13.81
C LEU A 176 11.27 25.83 13.48
N ARG A 177 10.38 25.78 14.48
CA ARG A 177 8.94 25.94 14.26
C ARG A 177 8.60 27.36 13.77
N GLU A 178 9.21 28.39 14.33
CA GLU A 178 9.05 29.78 13.87
C GLU A 178 9.51 29.93 12.40
N LEU A 179 10.60 29.28 12.01
CA LEU A 179 11.06 29.24 10.61
C LEU A 179 10.04 28.54 9.69
N VAL A 180 9.45 27.41 10.12
CA VAL A 180 8.41 26.73 9.33
C VAL A 180 7.17 27.62 9.17
N GLN A 181 6.75 28.30 10.23
CA GLN A 181 5.64 29.26 10.17
C GLN A 181 5.96 30.45 9.25
N ALA A 182 7.24 30.84 9.15
CA ALA A 182 7.66 31.90 8.23
C ALA A 182 7.41 31.55 6.74
N LEU A 183 7.31 30.27 6.40
CA LEU A 183 7.05 29.82 5.02
C LEU A 183 5.58 29.97 4.58
N ASN A 184 4.67 30.25 5.52
CA ASN A 184 3.22 30.39 5.31
C ASN A 184 2.71 31.74 5.86
N PRO A 185 3.04 32.89 5.25
CA PRO A 185 2.72 34.22 5.80
C PRO A 185 1.23 34.62 5.87
N GLY A 186 0.28 33.74 5.55
CA GLY A 186 -1.13 34.11 5.41
C GLY A 186 -1.32 35.08 4.23
N SER A 187 -2.06 36.17 4.43
CA SER A 187 -2.52 37.10 3.39
C SER A 187 -1.49 38.13 2.89
N ALA A 188 -0.33 38.25 3.55
CA ALA A 188 0.67 39.28 3.23
C ALA A 188 1.85 38.70 2.42
N PRO A 189 2.27 39.34 1.31
CA PRO A 189 3.43 38.88 0.54
C PRO A 189 4.74 39.08 1.34
N ARG A 190 5.54 38.01 1.45
CA ARG A 190 6.89 38.04 2.04
C ARG A 190 7.95 38.37 0.99
N ASP A 191 9.10 38.84 1.46
CA ASP A 191 10.31 38.97 0.66
C ASP A 191 10.81 37.58 0.20
N PRO A 192 11.07 37.34 -1.10
CA PRO A 192 11.74 36.13 -1.59
C PRO A 192 13.03 35.78 -0.84
N ALA A 193 13.80 36.79 -0.42
CA ALA A 193 15.04 36.57 0.34
C ALA A 193 14.76 35.89 1.69
N SER A 194 13.75 36.33 2.43
CA SER A 194 13.36 35.71 3.71
C SER A 194 12.87 34.27 3.56
N THR A 195 12.23 33.96 2.43
CA THR A 195 11.83 32.58 2.12
C THR A 195 13.04 31.70 1.85
N TRP A 196 14.04 32.21 1.11
CA TRP A 196 15.31 31.51 0.88
C TRP A 196 16.02 31.18 2.19
N TRP A 197 16.16 32.18 3.09
CA TRP A 197 16.78 32.01 4.40
C TRP A 197 16.08 30.95 5.26
N ALA A 198 14.75 31.03 5.38
CA ALA A 198 13.99 30.03 6.13
C ALA A 198 14.19 28.60 5.59
N ILE A 199 14.19 28.43 4.25
CA ILE A 199 14.40 27.12 3.62
C ILE A 199 15.78 26.56 3.94
N HIS A 200 16.82 27.36 3.74
CA HIS A 200 18.20 26.89 3.84
C HIS A 200 18.61 26.69 5.30
N LEU A 201 18.17 27.57 6.21
CA LEU A 201 18.42 27.39 7.66
C LEU A 201 17.76 26.11 8.19
N LEU A 202 16.51 25.84 7.81
CA LEU A 202 15.84 24.58 8.18
C LEU A 202 16.60 23.37 7.66
N THR A 203 16.98 23.39 6.37
CA THR A 203 17.68 22.27 5.72
C THR A 203 19.04 22.02 6.36
N ASP A 204 19.87 23.05 6.50
CA ASP A 204 21.24 22.91 6.97
C ASP A 204 21.31 22.57 8.45
N VAL A 205 20.47 23.18 9.30
CA VAL A 205 20.44 22.83 10.72
C VAL A 205 19.98 21.39 10.92
N LEU A 206 18.88 20.96 10.29
CA LEU A 206 18.34 19.61 10.46
C LEU A 206 19.28 18.51 9.92
N ARG A 207 20.12 18.82 8.92
CA ARG A 207 21.14 17.88 8.42
C ARG A 207 22.38 17.80 9.32
N ASN A 208 22.70 18.86 10.04
CA ASN A 208 23.90 18.94 10.87
C ASN A 208 23.65 18.62 12.36
N VAL A 209 22.40 18.45 12.80
CA VAL A 209 22.14 17.92 14.16
C VAL A 209 22.55 16.44 14.24
N PRO A 210 23.18 16.01 15.36
CA PRO A 210 23.64 14.64 15.53
C PRO A 210 22.51 13.62 15.72
N ASP A 211 21.37 14.08 16.25
CA ASP A 211 20.13 13.31 16.36
C ASP A 211 18.95 14.22 16.01
N ALA A 212 18.22 13.86 14.96
CA ALA A 212 17.06 14.63 14.51
C ALA A 212 15.74 14.19 15.21
N THR A 213 15.77 13.13 16.01
CA THR A 213 14.58 12.56 16.68
C THR A 213 13.81 13.57 17.53
N PRO A 214 14.44 14.44 18.34
CA PRO A 214 13.73 15.46 19.12
C PRO A 214 12.93 16.45 18.27
N TYR A 215 13.30 16.62 17.00
CA TYR A 215 12.68 17.56 16.07
C TYR A 215 11.59 16.91 15.19
N THR A 216 11.19 15.67 15.49
CA THR A 216 10.15 14.94 14.72
C THR A 216 8.87 15.74 14.52
N HIS A 217 8.43 16.52 15.51
CA HIS A 217 7.24 17.36 15.35
C HIS A 217 7.43 18.47 14.32
N VAL A 218 8.61 19.11 14.29
CA VAL A 218 8.97 20.12 13.28
C VAL A 218 9.03 19.48 11.89
N LEU A 219 9.64 18.29 11.79
CA LEU A 219 9.70 17.52 10.55
C LEU A 219 8.31 17.15 10.03
N ARG A 220 7.37 16.79 10.91
CA ARG A 220 5.96 16.56 10.51
C ARG A 220 5.31 17.83 9.97
N LEU A 221 5.50 18.98 10.62
CA LEU A 221 5.00 20.27 10.12
C LEU A 221 5.58 20.62 8.74
N LEU A 222 6.87 20.35 8.53
CA LEU A 222 7.53 20.56 7.25
C LEU A 222 6.96 19.62 6.16
N ALA A 223 6.73 18.35 6.50
CA ALA A 223 6.11 17.39 5.59
C ALA A 223 4.69 17.81 5.20
N ASP A 224 3.87 18.22 6.18
CA ASP A 224 2.52 18.70 5.92
C ASP A 224 2.52 19.98 5.05
N HIS A 225 3.49 20.88 5.27
CA HIS A 225 3.70 22.07 4.43
C HIS A 225 4.04 21.71 2.97
N ILE A 226 4.94 20.75 2.77
CA ILE A 226 5.33 20.25 1.44
C ILE A 226 4.11 19.66 0.72
N VAL A 227 3.36 18.78 1.38
CA VAL A 227 2.16 18.14 0.82
C VAL A 227 1.09 19.18 0.48
N ALA A 228 0.86 20.16 1.36
CA ALA A 228 -0.08 21.26 1.11
C ALA A 228 0.32 22.10 -0.12
N ARG A 229 1.61 22.42 -0.30
CA ARG A 229 2.10 23.13 -1.49
C ARG A 229 1.88 22.33 -2.77
N ARG A 230 2.22 21.03 -2.78
CA ARG A 230 2.04 20.18 -3.95
C ARG A 230 0.56 20.05 -4.34
N ARG A 231 -0.34 19.90 -3.36
CA ARG A 231 -1.79 19.92 -3.59
C ARG A 231 -2.30 21.22 -4.21
N GLN A 232 -1.65 22.34 -3.91
CA GLN A 232 -1.95 23.65 -4.51
C GLN A 232 -1.23 23.86 -5.86
N ASN A 233 -0.59 22.84 -6.43
CA ASN A 233 0.26 22.92 -7.62
C ASN A 233 1.38 23.98 -7.50
N ARG A 234 1.87 24.24 -6.27
CA ARG A 234 2.99 25.14 -6.03
C ARG A 234 4.30 24.38 -6.03
N THR A 235 5.36 25.03 -6.50
CA THR A 235 6.71 24.47 -6.49
C THR A 235 7.19 24.26 -5.05
N VAL A 236 7.70 23.05 -4.79
CA VAL A 236 8.44 22.72 -3.58
C VAL A 236 9.92 22.98 -3.86
N PRO A 237 10.66 23.59 -2.91
CA PRO A 237 12.11 23.73 -3.00
C PRO A 237 12.80 22.37 -3.23
N GLN A 238 13.82 22.34 -4.09
CA GLN A 238 14.53 21.09 -4.42
C GLN A 238 15.30 20.54 -3.21
N GLU A 239 15.69 21.43 -2.30
CA GLU A 239 16.40 21.17 -1.05
C GLU A 239 15.62 20.24 -0.11
N TRP A 240 14.29 20.12 -0.28
CA TRP A 240 13.43 19.23 0.52
C TRP A 240 13.00 17.97 -0.23
N GLY A 241 13.68 17.63 -1.32
CA GLY A 241 13.47 16.38 -2.04
C GLY A 241 13.78 15.13 -1.20
N PRO A 242 13.58 13.93 -1.76
CA PRO A 242 13.73 12.68 -1.00
C PRO A 242 15.13 12.49 -0.37
N SER A 243 16.18 13.00 -1.00
CA SER A 243 17.56 12.95 -0.48
C SER A 243 17.75 13.68 0.84
N PHE A 244 16.98 14.75 1.10
CA PHE A 244 17.01 15.44 2.38
C PHE A 244 16.54 14.53 3.50
N TRP A 245 15.37 13.90 3.31
CA TRP A 245 14.76 13.01 4.31
C TRP A 245 15.56 11.75 4.58
N THR A 246 16.21 11.20 3.56
CA THR A 246 17.09 10.03 3.73
C THR A 246 18.42 10.37 4.39
N ALA A 247 18.91 11.60 4.24
CA ALA A 247 20.15 12.06 4.87
C ALA A 247 20.00 12.44 6.36
N LEU A 248 18.78 12.56 6.89
CA LEU A 248 18.57 12.89 8.30
C LEU A 248 19.00 11.75 9.24
N HIS A 249 19.66 12.13 10.33
CA HIS A 249 20.03 11.24 11.44
C HIS A 249 18.78 10.87 12.27
N LEU A 250 18.01 9.92 11.75
CA LEU A 250 16.76 9.42 12.34
C LEU A 250 16.77 7.89 12.43
N PRO A 251 16.10 7.30 13.43
CA PRO A 251 15.71 5.90 13.39
C PRO A 251 14.80 5.60 12.20
N ASP A 252 14.91 4.41 11.62
CA ASP A 252 14.16 4.01 10.42
C ASP A 252 12.64 4.10 10.62
N ILE A 253 12.14 3.75 11.81
CA ILE A 253 10.71 3.88 12.16
C ILE A 253 10.21 5.33 11.98
N THR A 254 10.98 6.32 12.42
CA THR A 254 10.62 7.73 12.31
C THR A 254 10.77 8.22 10.87
N ARG A 255 11.85 7.80 10.19
CA ARG A 255 12.10 8.18 8.79
C ARG A 255 10.98 7.65 7.87
N VAL A 256 10.62 6.38 8.01
CA VAL A 256 9.56 5.74 7.21
C VAL A 256 8.19 6.35 7.55
N ASP A 257 7.88 6.69 8.81
CA ASP A 257 6.64 7.42 9.16
C ASP A 257 6.56 8.81 8.50
N LEU A 258 7.68 9.53 8.42
CA LEU A 258 7.75 10.83 7.73
C LEU A 258 7.56 10.66 6.22
N LEU A 259 8.22 9.67 5.60
CA LEU A 259 8.04 9.35 4.19
C LEU A 259 6.59 8.94 3.89
N ARG A 260 5.93 8.16 4.77
CA ARG A 260 4.49 7.83 4.65
C ARG A 260 3.61 9.06 4.52
N ARG A 261 3.95 10.15 5.23
CA ARG A 261 3.20 11.42 5.15
C ARG A 261 3.45 12.12 3.82
N LEU A 262 4.68 12.08 3.33
CA LEU A 262 5.13 12.78 2.12
C LEU A 262 4.67 12.12 0.81
N VAL A 263 4.53 10.79 0.77
CA VAL A 263 4.12 10.03 -0.43
C VAL A 263 2.75 10.49 -0.97
N VAL A 264 1.86 10.99 -0.11
CA VAL A 264 0.57 11.58 -0.52
C VAL A 264 0.74 12.84 -1.39
N GLY A 265 1.92 13.45 -1.38
CA GLY A 265 2.27 14.56 -2.25
C GLY A 265 3.02 14.14 -3.52
N ASP A 266 3.30 12.86 -3.77
CA ASP A 266 4.04 12.48 -4.99
C ASP A 266 3.26 12.79 -6.27
N ASP A 267 3.99 13.24 -7.29
CA ASP A 267 3.47 13.50 -8.63
C ASP A 267 3.44 12.19 -9.44
N PRO A 268 2.54 12.06 -10.44
CA PRO A 268 2.55 10.92 -11.36
C PRO A 268 3.90 10.79 -12.08
N PRO A 269 4.39 9.56 -12.33
CA PRO A 269 5.68 9.32 -12.98
C PRO A 269 5.83 10.04 -14.33
N ASP A 270 4.74 10.15 -15.09
CA ASP A 270 4.76 10.73 -16.44
C ASP A 270 4.76 12.26 -16.45
N ARG A 271 4.51 12.90 -15.30
CA ARG A 271 4.30 14.35 -15.18
C ARG A 271 5.54 15.09 -14.71
N SER A 272 6.53 14.40 -14.13
CA SER A 272 7.71 15.03 -13.57
C SER A 272 8.90 14.08 -13.51
N ASP A 273 10.06 14.55 -13.98
CA ASP A 273 11.37 13.89 -13.81
C ASP A 273 11.95 14.08 -12.38
N ARG A 274 11.09 14.45 -11.42
CA ARG A 274 11.50 14.73 -10.05
C ARG A 274 11.50 13.44 -9.23
N PRO A 275 12.50 13.25 -8.34
CA PRO A 275 12.56 12.08 -7.48
C PRO A 275 11.35 12.04 -6.53
N ARG A 276 10.67 10.88 -6.46
CA ARG A 276 9.48 10.68 -5.61
C ARG A 276 9.88 10.17 -4.23
N TYR A 277 9.06 10.47 -3.22
CA TYR A 277 9.30 9.95 -1.87
C TYR A 277 9.08 8.43 -1.81
N LEU A 278 8.17 7.90 -2.64
CA LEU A 278 7.96 6.46 -2.76
C LEU A 278 9.24 5.72 -3.25
N ASP A 279 10.01 6.33 -4.15
CA ASP A 279 11.27 5.75 -4.65
C ASP A 279 12.34 5.72 -3.53
N ALA A 280 12.34 6.70 -2.63
CA ALA A 280 13.23 6.67 -1.46
C ALA A 280 12.86 5.55 -0.48
N VAL A 281 11.56 5.27 -0.29
CA VAL A 281 11.10 4.12 0.52
C VAL A 281 11.52 2.81 -0.12
N ALA A 282 11.40 2.69 -1.45
CA ALA A 282 11.89 1.53 -2.20
C ALA A 282 13.41 1.35 -2.03
N GLY A 283 14.18 2.44 -2.05
CA GLY A 283 15.62 2.43 -1.78
C GLY A 283 15.98 1.94 -0.36
N LEU A 284 15.25 2.41 0.66
CA LEU A 284 15.42 1.94 2.04
C LEU A 284 15.09 0.44 2.17
N LEU A 285 13.97 0.01 1.58
CA LEU A 285 13.56 -1.39 1.56
C LEU A 285 14.58 -2.29 0.83
N ALA A 286 15.21 -1.79 -0.22
CA ALA A 286 16.25 -2.51 -0.93
C ALA A 286 17.56 -2.63 -0.13
N ALA A 287 17.88 -1.62 0.69
CA ALA A 287 19.08 -1.60 1.51
C ALA A 287 18.97 -2.47 2.76
N ASP A 288 17.85 -2.40 3.49
CA ASP A 288 17.56 -3.24 4.66
C ASP A 288 16.10 -3.73 4.62
N PRO A 289 15.83 -4.85 3.92
CA PRO A 289 14.47 -5.38 3.83
C PRO A 289 13.94 -5.85 5.18
N THR A 290 14.80 -6.35 6.07
CA THR A 290 14.38 -6.88 7.36
C THR A 290 13.89 -5.81 8.32
N ALA A 291 14.51 -4.63 8.31
CA ALA A 291 14.09 -3.50 9.12
C ALA A 291 12.84 -2.80 8.56
N VAL A 292 12.72 -2.70 7.22
CA VAL A 292 11.68 -1.87 6.57
C VAL A 292 10.37 -2.62 6.32
N GLN A 293 10.39 -3.94 6.08
CA GLN A 293 9.17 -4.73 5.86
C GLN A 293 8.12 -4.59 6.98
N PRO A 294 8.46 -4.69 8.29
CA PRO A 294 7.50 -4.48 9.37
C PRO A 294 6.93 -3.06 9.38
N LEU A 295 7.74 -2.06 9.03
CA LEU A 295 7.32 -0.65 8.99
C LEU A 295 6.31 -0.40 7.87
N LEU A 296 6.48 -1.04 6.71
CA LEU A 296 5.54 -0.99 5.59
C LEU A 296 4.24 -1.75 5.87
N ALA A 297 4.29 -2.87 6.60
CA ALA A 297 3.07 -3.55 7.03
C ALA A 297 2.18 -2.62 7.91
N GLY A 298 2.81 -1.74 8.70
CA GLY A 298 2.11 -0.68 9.45
C GLY A 298 1.46 0.42 8.60
N TRP A 299 1.58 0.37 7.27
CA TRP A 299 0.90 1.29 6.35
C TRP A 299 -0.43 0.73 5.84
N PHE A 300 -0.76 -0.53 6.13
CA PHE A 300 -1.93 -1.19 5.54
C PHE A 300 -3.28 -0.56 5.93
N ASP A 301 -3.34 0.16 7.05
CA ASP A 301 -4.52 0.93 7.51
C ASP A 301 -4.60 2.35 6.90
N ASP A 302 -3.65 2.75 6.07
CA ASP A 302 -3.57 4.11 5.53
C ASP A 302 -4.25 4.22 4.15
N ASP A 303 -5.54 4.54 4.16
CA ASP A 303 -6.35 4.69 2.95
C ASP A 303 -6.30 6.10 2.32
N ARG A 304 -5.32 6.94 2.69
CA ARG A 304 -5.15 8.25 2.04
C ARG A 304 -4.84 8.05 0.54
N PRO A 305 -5.56 8.72 -0.38
CA PRO A 305 -5.37 8.53 -1.82
C PRO A 305 -4.05 9.13 -2.29
N LEU A 306 -3.43 8.50 -3.29
CA LEU A 306 -2.20 8.95 -3.92
C LEU A 306 -2.52 9.71 -5.22
N PRO A 307 -2.28 11.03 -5.31
CA PRO A 307 -2.54 11.80 -6.52
C PRO A 307 -1.78 11.30 -7.75
N ALA A 308 -0.63 10.64 -7.54
CA ALA A 308 0.18 10.03 -8.59
C ALA A 308 -0.49 8.87 -9.31
N MET A 309 -1.46 8.19 -8.69
CA MET A 309 -2.06 6.95 -9.19
C MET A 309 -3.58 6.94 -8.88
N PRO A 310 -4.46 7.02 -9.89
CA PRO A 310 -5.90 6.91 -9.69
C PRO A 310 -6.25 5.62 -8.94
N ASP A 311 -7.16 5.70 -7.97
CA ASP A 311 -7.64 4.59 -7.12
C ASP A 311 -6.60 3.92 -6.20
N ALA A 312 -5.36 4.40 -6.17
CA ALA A 312 -4.34 3.91 -5.24
C ALA A 312 -4.33 4.69 -3.92
N THR A 313 -4.05 3.98 -2.83
CA THR A 313 -3.82 4.54 -1.49
C THR A 313 -2.39 4.30 -1.02
N VAL A 314 -2.01 4.93 0.09
CA VAL A 314 -0.73 4.64 0.78
C VAL A 314 -0.63 3.13 1.09
N ALA A 315 -1.71 2.52 1.56
CA ALA A 315 -1.77 1.09 1.84
C ALA A 315 -1.54 0.21 0.59
N THR A 316 -2.16 0.54 -0.56
CA THR A 316 -1.93 -0.22 -1.80
C THR A 316 -0.50 -0.04 -2.32
N ALA A 317 0.09 1.15 -2.15
CA ALA A 317 1.49 1.38 -2.52
C ALA A 317 2.46 0.59 -1.63
N ALA A 318 2.19 0.48 -0.32
CA ALA A 318 2.98 -0.37 0.57
C ALA A 318 2.90 -1.85 0.15
N GLN A 319 1.70 -2.36 -0.14
CA GLN A 319 1.50 -3.73 -0.62
C GLN A 319 2.24 -3.97 -1.95
N ALA A 320 2.18 -3.01 -2.89
CA ALA A 320 2.90 -3.08 -4.15
C ALA A 320 4.43 -3.06 -3.98
N LEU A 321 4.97 -2.24 -3.07
CA LEU A 321 6.40 -2.23 -2.76
C LEU A 321 6.86 -3.56 -2.15
N LEU A 322 6.11 -4.10 -1.19
CA LEU A 322 6.41 -5.40 -0.58
C LEU A 322 6.36 -6.53 -1.62
N HIS A 323 5.39 -6.53 -2.53
CA HIS A 323 5.33 -7.50 -3.63
C HIS A 323 6.47 -7.33 -4.63
N THR A 324 6.79 -6.10 -5.03
CA THR A 324 7.85 -5.81 -6.01
C THR A 324 9.23 -6.21 -5.48
N HIS A 325 9.51 -5.95 -4.19
CA HIS A 325 10.79 -6.24 -3.55
C HIS A 325 10.81 -7.58 -2.77
N ARG A 326 9.80 -8.44 -2.96
CA ARG A 326 9.60 -9.67 -2.17
C ARG A 326 10.83 -10.57 -2.10
N HIS A 327 11.58 -10.69 -3.20
CA HIS A 327 12.76 -11.54 -3.36
C HIS A 327 13.93 -11.20 -2.44
N ARG A 328 13.94 -10.01 -1.82
CA ARG A 328 15.06 -9.53 -0.98
C ARG A 328 15.11 -10.23 0.37
N ALA A 329 13.97 -10.57 0.96
CA ALA A 329 13.86 -11.28 2.24
C ALA A 329 12.49 -11.97 2.37
N LEU A 330 12.22 -12.96 1.51
CA LEU A 330 10.92 -13.67 1.47
C LEU A 330 10.54 -14.31 2.81
N ASP A 331 11.50 -14.96 3.46
CA ASP A 331 11.25 -15.64 4.73
C ASP A 331 10.81 -14.63 5.82
N ASN A 332 11.50 -13.49 5.95
CA ASN A 332 11.09 -12.43 6.87
C ASN A 332 9.74 -11.80 6.47
N LEU A 333 9.51 -11.60 5.17
CA LEU A 333 8.25 -11.05 4.66
C LEU A 333 7.07 -11.92 5.09
N THR A 334 7.17 -13.24 4.96
CA THR A 334 6.08 -14.14 5.38
C THR A 334 5.78 -14.02 6.88
N GLU A 335 6.80 -13.90 7.73
CA GLU A 335 6.61 -13.71 9.17
C GLU A 335 5.90 -12.39 9.48
N VAL A 336 6.35 -11.30 8.85
CA VAL A 336 5.78 -9.95 9.00
C VAL A 336 4.33 -9.89 8.55
N LEU A 337 3.98 -10.51 7.41
CA LEU A 337 2.61 -10.49 6.89
C LEU A 337 1.66 -11.23 7.82
N VAL A 338 2.06 -12.40 8.35
CA VAL A 338 1.24 -13.12 9.33
C VAL A 338 1.15 -12.37 10.66
N ASP A 339 2.23 -11.73 11.12
CA ASP A 339 2.22 -10.93 12.36
C ASP A 339 1.34 -9.67 12.23
N SER A 340 1.18 -9.13 11.02
CA SER A 340 0.33 -7.96 10.79
C SER A 340 -1.15 -8.24 11.04
N GLY A 341 -1.62 -9.48 10.84
CA GLY A 341 -3.04 -9.86 10.99
C GLY A 341 -4.01 -9.05 10.12
N HIS A 342 -3.52 -8.40 9.06
CA HIS A 342 -4.30 -7.47 8.25
C HIS A 342 -4.74 -8.11 6.93
N ARG A 343 -5.96 -7.79 6.46
CA ARG A 343 -6.54 -8.33 5.20
C ARG A 343 -5.62 -8.19 3.98
N ARG A 344 -4.94 -7.06 3.83
CA ARG A 344 -3.95 -6.82 2.75
C ARG A 344 -2.73 -7.75 2.86
N GLY A 345 -2.34 -8.10 4.09
CA GLY A 345 -1.32 -9.12 4.33
C GLY A 345 -1.78 -10.49 3.87
N ASP A 346 -3.04 -10.86 4.13
CA ASP A 346 -3.65 -12.10 3.64
C ASP A 346 -3.72 -12.18 2.12
N GLU A 347 -4.08 -11.06 1.47
CA GLU A 347 -4.11 -10.94 0.01
C GLU A 347 -2.71 -11.15 -0.58
N LEU A 348 -1.68 -10.54 0.02
CA LEU A 348 -0.30 -10.74 -0.43
C LEU A 348 0.20 -12.18 -0.16
N LEU A 349 -0.11 -12.77 0.99
CA LEU A 349 0.23 -14.17 1.28
C LEU A 349 -0.47 -15.15 0.32
N ALA A 350 -1.69 -14.84 -0.12
CA ALA A 350 -2.38 -15.63 -1.14
C ALA A 350 -1.65 -15.56 -2.49
N VAL A 351 -1.22 -14.37 -2.93
CA VAL A 351 -0.41 -14.21 -4.15
C VAL A 351 0.93 -14.96 -4.04
N LEU A 352 1.61 -14.87 -2.89
CA LEU A 352 2.86 -15.58 -2.64
C LEU A 352 2.69 -17.10 -2.62
N ALA A 353 1.50 -17.63 -2.32
CA ALA A 353 1.25 -19.07 -2.39
C ALA A 353 1.36 -19.61 -3.82
N GLU A 354 0.97 -18.80 -4.79
CA GLU A 354 1.02 -19.15 -6.22
C GLU A 354 2.38 -18.83 -6.84
N GLU A 355 2.96 -17.67 -6.52
CA GLU A 355 4.20 -17.18 -7.13
C GLU A 355 5.47 -17.72 -6.45
N GLU A 356 5.47 -17.85 -5.12
CA GLU A 356 6.66 -18.14 -4.30
C GLU A 356 6.46 -19.41 -3.43
N THR A 357 5.95 -20.46 -4.06
CA THR A 357 5.48 -21.71 -3.42
C THR A 357 6.48 -22.31 -2.44
N SER A 358 7.76 -22.43 -2.80
CA SER A 358 8.78 -23.04 -1.93
C SER A 358 9.08 -22.20 -0.69
N ALA A 359 9.02 -20.87 -0.77
CA ALA A 359 9.21 -20.00 0.38
C ALA A 359 8.04 -20.14 1.37
N LEU A 360 6.80 -20.18 0.85
CA LEU A 360 5.63 -20.37 1.70
C LEU A 360 5.57 -21.78 2.30
N CYS A 361 6.03 -22.82 1.60
CA CYS A 361 6.13 -24.18 2.19
C CYS A 361 7.10 -24.21 3.39
N ARG A 362 8.25 -23.53 3.30
CA ARG A 362 9.18 -23.38 4.44
C ARG A 362 8.55 -22.59 5.59
N ALA A 363 7.81 -21.53 5.29
CA ALA A 363 7.12 -20.73 6.30
C ALA A 363 6.05 -21.56 7.03
N VAL A 364 5.21 -22.30 6.30
CA VAL A 364 4.20 -23.21 6.87
C VAL A 364 4.84 -24.28 7.77
N ASP A 365 5.98 -24.85 7.35
CA ASP A 365 6.72 -25.82 8.18
C ASP A 365 7.26 -25.20 9.48
N ARG A 366 7.81 -23.97 9.42
CA ARG A 366 8.20 -23.21 10.63
C ARG A 366 7.01 -22.95 11.54
N TRP A 367 5.90 -22.43 10.98
CA TRP A 367 4.71 -22.06 11.73
C TRP A 367 4.02 -23.24 12.39
N ALA A 368 3.99 -24.41 11.74
CA ALA A 368 3.42 -25.64 12.30
C ALA A 368 4.15 -26.11 13.56
N ARG A 369 5.46 -25.86 13.64
CA ARG A 369 6.33 -26.23 14.77
C ARG A 369 6.42 -25.15 15.85
N ASP A 370 5.88 -23.95 15.60
CA ASP A 370 5.94 -22.84 16.55
C ASP A 370 5.10 -23.12 17.81
N GLU A 371 5.54 -22.57 18.94
CA GLU A 371 4.85 -22.66 20.24
C GLU A 371 3.60 -21.78 20.29
N ARG A 372 3.57 -20.68 19.54
CA ARG A 372 2.47 -19.72 19.49
C ARG A 372 1.27 -20.31 18.71
N PRO A 373 0.06 -20.40 19.31
CA PRO A 373 -1.11 -20.95 18.63
C PRO A 373 -1.47 -20.21 17.33
N ALA A 374 -1.31 -18.89 17.29
CA ALA A 374 -1.60 -18.07 16.11
C ALA A 374 -0.79 -18.49 14.88
N ARG A 375 0.48 -18.90 15.06
CA ARG A 375 1.32 -19.41 13.97
C ARG A 375 0.80 -20.74 13.44
N ARG A 376 0.38 -21.66 14.32
CA ARG A 376 -0.20 -22.94 13.89
C ARG A 376 -1.52 -22.76 13.15
N VAL A 377 -2.34 -21.78 13.54
CA VAL A 377 -3.54 -21.38 12.77
C VAL A 377 -3.14 -20.90 11.37
N ALA A 378 -2.11 -20.06 11.25
CA ALA A 378 -1.60 -19.62 9.95
C ALA A 378 -1.11 -20.79 9.09
N ALA A 379 -0.38 -21.76 9.67
CA ALA A 379 0.06 -22.96 8.97
C ALA A 379 -1.11 -23.74 8.33
N VAL A 380 -2.22 -23.89 9.07
CA VAL A 380 -3.45 -24.54 8.58
C VAL A 380 -4.22 -23.68 7.57
N ALA A 381 -4.14 -22.35 7.67
CA ALA A 381 -4.80 -21.47 6.71
C ALA A 381 -4.08 -21.43 5.35
N TYR A 382 -2.75 -21.34 5.34
CA TYR A 382 -1.98 -21.17 4.10
C TYR A 382 -1.42 -22.47 3.52
N GLY A 383 -1.21 -23.52 4.34
CA GLY A 383 -0.79 -24.84 3.85
C GLY A 383 -1.69 -25.38 2.73
N PRO A 384 -3.01 -25.52 2.95
CA PRO A 384 -3.94 -25.97 1.92
C PRO A 384 -4.03 -25.03 0.70
N ARG A 385 -3.71 -23.73 0.86
CA ARG A 385 -3.68 -22.76 -0.26
C ARG A 385 -2.44 -22.92 -1.13
N VAL A 386 -1.28 -23.23 -0.56
CA VAL A 386 -0.04 -23.46 -1.32
C VAL A 386 0.02 -24.86 -1.96
N ALA A 387 -0.61 -25.85 -1.34
CA ALA A 387 -0.56 -27.25 -1.76
C ALA A 387 -0.92 -27.52 -3.26
N PRO A 388 -1.90 -26.84 -3.90
CA PRO A 388 -2.19 -27.01 -5.33
C PRO A 388 -1.06 -26.55 -6.25
N HIS A 389 -0.20 -25.63 -5.80
CA HIS A 389 0.86 -25.03 -6.60
C HIS A 389 2.20 -25.78 -6.47
N VAL A 390 2.32 -26.71 -5.51
CA VAL A 390 3.53 -27.49 -5.25
C VAL A 390 3.88 -28.44 -6.41
N ARG A 391 5.11 -28.30 -6.93
CA ARG A 391 5.64 -29.14 -8.03
C ARG A 391 6.84 -30.00 -7.64
N THR A 392 7.63 -29.58 -6.65
CA THR A 392 8.83 -30.29 -6.22
C THR A 392 8.49 -31.33 -5.14
N GLU A 393 9.31 -32.38 -5.02
CA GLU A 393 9.13 -33.35 -3.92
C GLU A 393 9.48 -32.72 -2.57
N SER A 394 10.57 -31.96 -2.49
CA SER A 394 11.00 -31.28 -1.26
C SER A 394 9.92 -30.40 -0.64
N ASP A 395 9.17 -29.65 -1.46
CA ASP A 395 8.07 -28.81 -0.97
C ASP A 395 6.88 -29.67 -0.46
N ARG A 396 6.59 -30.82 -1.09
CA ARG A 396 5.60 -31.77 -0.57
C ARG A 396 6.05 -32.34 0.76
N GLU A 397 7.34 -32.67 0.89
CA GLU A 397 7.88 -33.19 2.14
C GLU A 397 7.74 -32.18 3.28
N LEU A 398 8.01 -30.89 3.03
CA LEU A 398 7.80 -29.82 4.01
C LEU A 398 6.34 -29.74 4.48
N LEU A 399 5.38 -29.76 3.55
CA LEU A 399 3.96 -29.75 3.92
C LEU A 399 3.54 -31.02 4.67
N ARG A 400 4.09 -32.18 4.29
CA ARG A 400 3.88 -33.45 5.00
C ARG A 400 4.40 -33.37 6.43
N TYR A 401 5.63 -32.89 6.64
CA TYR A 401 6.20 -32.72 7.98
C TYR A 401 5.42 -31.71 8.83
N ALA A 402 5.01 -30.59 8.23
CA ALA A 402 4.15 -29.60 8.88
C ALA A 402 2.83 -30.21 9.36
N ALA A 403 2.14 -30.95 8.49
CA ALA A 403 0.88 -31.61 8.82
C ALA A 403 1.02 -32.68 9.90
N LEU A 404 2.08 -33.50 9.84
CA LEU A 404 2.37 -34.49 10.86
C LEU A 404 2.69 -33.86 12.22
N ALA A 405 3.43 -32.74 12.25
CA ALA A 405 3.71 -32.00 13.47
C ALA A 405 2.43 -31.47 14.14
N LEU A 406 1.49 -30.95 13.34
CA LEU A 406 0.17 -30.50 13.82
C LEU A 406 -0.68 -31.66 14.36
N LEU A 407 -0.72 -32.80 13.66
CA LEU A 407 -1.48 -33.98 14.11
C LEU A 407 -0.90 -34.61 15.39
N ALA A 408 0.42 -34.57 15.56
CA ALA A 408 1.09 -35.08 16.74
C ALA A 408 0.72 -34.30 18.02
N ARG A 409 0.22 -33.07 17.89
CA ARG A 409 -0.20 -32.22 19.01
C ARG A 409 -1.69 -32.43 19.32
N PRO A 410 -2.03 -33.05 20.47
CA PRO A 410 -3.42 -33.31 20.84
C PRO A 410 -4.17 -32.05 21.32
N ALA A 411 -3.46 -30.96 21.66
CA ALA A 411 -4.07 -29.69 22.02
C ALA A 411 -4.69 -28.97 20.82
N ASP A 412 -4.21 -29.24 19.60
CA ASP A 412 -4.61 -28.56 18.37
C ASP A 412 -5.66 -29.36 17.56
N ARG A 413 -6.54 -30.11 18.24
CA ARG A 413 -7.57 -30.97 17.58
C ARG A 413 -8.46 -30.22 16.59
N THR A 414 -8.73 -28.95 16.85
CA THR A 414 -9.52 -28.08 15.96
C THR A 414 -8.80 -27.79 14.64
N LEU A 415 -7.47 -27.92 14.60
CA LEU A 415 -6.62 -27.69 13.43
C LEU A 415 -6.36 -28.98 12.64
N HIS A 416 -6.75 -30.15 13.17
CA HIS A 416 -6.47 -31.45 12.54
C HIS A 416 -7.12 -31.60 11.17
N GLY A 417 -8.28 -30.97 10.91
CA GLY A 417 -8.90 -30.95 9.59
C GLY A 417 -7.97 -30.41 8.50
N GLY A 418 -7.28 -29.30 8.78
CA GLY A 418 -6.34 -28.69 7.84
C GLY A 418 -5.07 -29.51 7.62
N ALA A 419 -4.57 -30.16 8.67
CA ALA A 419 -3.46 -31.09 8.54
C ALA A 419 -3.84 -32.33 7.69
N LEU A 420 -5.06 -32.85 7.87
CA LEU A 420 -5.58 -33.95 7.05
C LEU A 420 -5.80 -33.53 5.59
N ALA A 421 -6.20 -32.29 5.30
CA ALA A 421 -6.28 -31.76 3.94
C ALA A 421 -4.93 -31.86 3.20
N LEU A 422 -3.83 -31.54 3.89
CA LEU A 422 -2.48 -31.65 3.34
C LEU A 422 -2.08 -33.11 3.07
N LEU A 423 -2.30 -33.99 4.05
CA LEU A 423 -1.87 -35.41 3.97
C LEU A 423 -2.67 -36.24 2.96
N VAL A 424 -3.93 -35.89 2.69
CA VAL A 424 -4.74 -36.57 1.66
C VAL A 424 -4.34 -36.14 0.25
N ARG A 425 -3.81 -34.92 0.10
CA ARG A 425 -3.25 -34.47 -1.18
C ARG A 425 -1.95 -35.19 -1.52
N ASP A 426 -1.08 -35.43 -0.55
CA ASP A 426 0.16 -36.18 -0.73
C ASP A 426 -0.09 -37.67 -1.07
N PRO A 427 0.31 -38.15 -2.26
CA PRO A 427 0.18 -39.55 -2.64
C PRO A 427 0.80 -40.55 -1.66
N HIS A 428 1.87 -40.19 -0.96
CA HIS A 428 2.58 -41.11 -0.05
C HIS A 428 1.83 -41.36 1.27
N THR A 429 1.03 -40.39 1.71
CA THR A 429 0.31 -40.47 2.99
C THR A 429 -1.19 -40.64 2.83
N ARG A 430 -1.72 -40.46 1.61
CA ARG A 430 -3.16 -40.47 1.31
C ARG A 430 -3.87 -41.68 1.90
N ASP A 431 -3.44 -42.89 1.58
CA ASP A 431 -4.14 -44.13 1.92
C ASP A 431 -4.30 -44.29 3.45
N ARG A 432 -3.26 -43.88 4.19
CA ARG A 432 -3.25 -43.95 5.66
C ARG A 432 -4.21 -42.95 6.30
N HIS A 433 -4.32 -41.74 5.75
CA HIS A 433 -5.04 -40.63 6.40
C HIS A 433 -6.43 -40.36 5.82
N LEU A 434 -6.75 -40.91 4.64
CA LEU A 434 -8.04 -40.72 3.97
C LEU A 434 -9.24 -41.09 4.84
N PRO A 435 -9.29 -42.25 5.55
CA PRO A 435 -10.46 -42.58 6.39
C PRO A 435 -10.73 -41.55 7.49
N GLN A 436 -9.67 -40.95 8.06
CA GLN A 436 -9.82 -39.91 9.07
C GLN A 436 -10.29 -38.59 8.46
N ALA A 437 -9.74 -38.20 7.31
CA ALA A 437 -10.18 -37.00 6.60
C ALA A 437 -11.66 -37.08 6.19
N LEU A 438 -12.13 -38.22 5.67
CA LEU A 438 -13.54 -38.37 5.28
C LEU A 438 -14.49 -38.22 6.48
N ARG A 439 -14.10 -38.64 7.69
CA ARG A 439 -14.89 -38.40 8.91
C ARG A 439 -14.98 -36.92 9.26
N HIS A 440 -13.86 -36.19 9.20
CA HIS A 440 -13.86 -34.73 9.42
C HIS A 440 -14.68 -33.99 8.35
N PHE A 441 -14.57 -34.43 7.10
CA PHE A 441 -15.28 -33.82 5.98
C PHE A 441 -16.80 -33.98 6.12
N THR A 442 -17.25 -35.20 6.42
CA THR A 442 -18.68 -35.48 6.65
C THR A 442 -19.23 -34.81 7.90
N ALA A 443 -18.39 -34.56 8.90
CA ALA A 443 -18.73 -33.76 10.09
C ALA A 443 -18.78 -32.25 9.83
N GLY A 444 -18.39 -31.76 8.65
CA GLY A 444 -18.42 -30.34 8.30
C GLY A 444 -17.26 -29.52 8.86
N ASP A 445 -16.07 -30.11 9.02
CA ASP A 445 -14.89 -29.39 9.50
C ASP A 445 -14.51 -28.22 8.54
N PRO A 446 -14.49 -26.96 9.01
CA PRO A 446 -14.21 -25.80 8.15
C PRO A 446 -12.78 -25.75 7.62
N HIS A 447 -11.84 -26.46 8.26
CA HIS A 447 -10.45 -26.52 7.82
C HIS A 447 -10.20 -27.63 6.77
N LEU A 448 -11.23 -28.40 6.41
CA LEU A 448 -11.14 -29.45 5.40
C LEU A 448 -12.10 -29.16 4.22
N PRO A 449 -11.75 -28.21 3.33
CA PRO A 449 -12.63 -27.84 2.22
C PRO A 449 -12.73 -28.97 1.19
N PRO A 450 -13.85 -29.08 0.44
CA PRO A 450 -14.07 -30.15 -0.54
C PRO A 450 -12.97 -30.26 -1.61
N SER A 451 -12.34 -29.14 -1.96
CA SER A 451 -11.22 -29.06 -2.91
C SER A 451 -9.97 -29.85 -2.48
N SER A 452 -9.87 -30.20 -1.19
CA SER A 452 -8.77 -31.04 -0.66
C SER A 452 -8.90 -32.49 -1.08
N LEU A 453 -10.12 -32.99 -1.28
CA LEU A 453 -10.41 -34.39 -1.59
C LEU A 453 -10.36 -34.71 -3.09
N ILE A 454 -10.31 -33.70 -3.96
CA ILE A 454 -10.32 -33.90 -5.42
C ILE A 454 -9.11 -34.71 -5.89
N ALA A 455 -7.94 -34.50 -5.28
CA ALA A 455 -6.74 -35.29 -5.59
C ALA A 455 -6.91 -36.79 -5.23
N ALA A 456 -7.71 -37.09 -4.20
CA ALA A 456 -7.99 -38.47 -3.81
C ALA A 456 -9.02 -39.14 -4.71
N LEU A 457 -9.91 -38.38 -5.37
CA LEU A 457 -10.99 -38.90 -6.21
C LEU A 457 -10.48 -39.81 -7.35
N ALA A 458 -9.29 -39.54 -7.89
CA ALA A 458 -8.69 -40.35 -8.95
C ALA A 458 -8.22 -41.74 -8.47
N THR A 459 -7.92 -41.90 -7.19
CA THR A 459 -7.36 -43.13 -6.60
C THR A 459 -8.37 -43.89 -5.74
N HIS A 460 -9.27 -43.16 -5.07
CA HIS A 460 -10.27 -43.68 -4.15
C HIS A 460 -11.67 -43.09 -4.46
N PRO A 461 -12.22 -43.33 -5.67
CA PRO A 461 -13.43 -42.65 -6.09
C PRO A 461 -14.64 -43.01 -5.23
N GLU A 462 -14.83 -44.27 -4.84
CA GLU A 462 -16.02 -44.71 -4.11
C GLU A 462 -16.09 -44.12 -2.68
N PRO A 463 -15.04 -44.21 -1.83
CA PRO A 463 -15.08 -43.60 -0.49
C PRO A 463 -15.25 -42.08 -0.52
N VAL A 464 -14.63 -41.40 -1.49
CA VAL A 464 -14.73 -39.94 -1.63
C VAL A 464 -16.13 -39.55 -2.06
N LEU A 465 -16.69 -40.20 -3.10
CA LEU A 465 -18.05 -39.90 -3.57
C LEU A 465 -19.12 -40.17 -2.50
N ASP A 466 -18.93 -41.18 -1.65
CA ASP A 466 -19.86 -41.45 -0.53
C ASP A 466 -19.80 -40.36 0.55
N ALA A 467 -18.62 -39.83 0.83
CA ALA A 467 -18.46 -38.69 1.72
C ALA A 467 -19.09 -37.40 1.14
N PHE A 468 -18.92 -37.17 -0.17
CA PHE A 468 -19.62 -36.08 -0.88
C PHE A 468 -21.13 -36.28 -0.86
N ARG A 469 -21.63 -37.51 -1.04
CA ARG A 469 -23.05 -37.82 -0.88
C ARG A 469 -23.52 -37.36 0.49
N THR A 470 -22.87 -37.80 1.57
CA THR A 470 -23.22 -37.40 2.93
C THR A 470 -23.23 -35.87 3.12
N ARG A 471 -22.26 -35.15 2.56
CA ARG A 471 -22.18 -33.68 2.66
C ARG A 471 -23.30 -32.99 1.87
N LEU A 472 -23.67 -33.50 0.70
CA LEU A 472 -24.76 -32.98 -0.12
C LEU A 472 -26.15 -33.19 0.53
N LEU A 473 -26.27 -34.20 1.40
CA LEU A 473 -27.48 -34.45 2.20
C LEU A 473 -27.55 -33.54 3.46
N GLY A 474 -26.47 -32.82 3.78
CA GLY A 474 -26.35 -31.95 4.95
C GLY A 474 -26.52 -30.44 4.65
N PRO A 475 -26.40 -29.57 5.68
CA PRO A 475 -26.36 -28.12 5.48
C PRO A 475 -25.12 -27.73 4.64
N GLU A 476 -25.14 -26.64 3.86
CA GLU A 476 -23.98 -26.16 3.07
C GLU A 476 -23.54 -27.03 1.86
N ALA A 477 -24.48 -27.62 1.13
CA ALA A 477 -24.18 -28.39 -0.10
C ALA A 477 -23.50 -27.58 -1.23
N GLY A 478 -23.58 -26.24 -1.20
CA GLY A 478 -23.12 -25.37 -2.28
C GLY A 478 -21.63 -25.48 -2.60
N ASP A 479 -20.77 -25.48 -1.59
CA ASP A 479 -19.31 -25.53 -1.79
C ASP A 479 -18.86 -26.88 -2.34
N ALA A 480 -19.53 -27.96 -1.93
CA ALA A 480 -19.30 -29.30 -2.44
C ALA A 480 -19.68 -29.40 -3.93
N LEU A 481 -20.87 -28.91 -4.31
CA LEU A 481 -21.30 -28.86 -5.71
C LEU A 481 -20.37 -28.00 -6.57
N ARG A 482 -19.99 -26.82 -6.08
CA ARG A 482 -19.07 -25.92 -6.81
C ARG A 482 -17.73 -26.59 -7.09
N THR A 483 -17.19 -27.33 -6.12
CA THR A 483 -15.93 -28.07 -6.29
C THR A 483 -16.09 -29.24 -7.26
N LEU A 484 -17.21 -29.98 -7.18
CA LEU A 484 -17.49 -31.10 -8.09
C LEU A 484 -17.67 -30.66 -9.54
N ALA A 485 -18.10 -29.42 -9.79
CA ALA A 485 -18.21 -28.86 -11.14
C ALA A 485 -16.87 -28.88 -11.88
N ASP A 486 -15.76 -28.64 -11.18
CA ASP A 486 -14.42 -28.59 -11.78
C ASP A 486 -13.84 -29.98 -12.12
N VAL A 487 -14.53 -31.08 -11.76
CA VAL A 487 -14.09 -32.45 -12.08
C VAL A 487 -14.44 -32.78 -13.53
N THR A 488 -13.49 -32.57 -14.44
CA THR A 488 -13.71 -32.70 -15.90
C THR A 488 -13.33 -34.07 -16.48
N THR A 489 -12.61 -34.92 -15.74
CA THR A 489 -12.23 -36.26 -16.20
C THR A 489 -13.47 -37.10 -16.56
N PRO A 490 -13.65 -37.59 -17.80
CA PRO A 490 -14.92 -38.14 -18.28
C PRO A 490 -15.51 -39.26 -17.40
N ALA A 491 -14.68 -40.23 -16.97
CA ALA A 491 -15.12 -41.35 -16.14
C ALA A 491 -15.60 -40.90 -14.74
N LEU A 492 -14.94 -39.90 -14.14
CA LEU A 492 -15.33 -39.34 -12.85
C LEU A 492 -16.52 -38.40 -12.99
N ALA A 493 -16.56 -37.59 -14.04
CA ALA A 493 -17.65 -36.67 -14.34
C ALA A 493 -18.99 -37.40 -14.49
N GLY A 494 -19.01 -38.58 -15.13
CA GLY A 494 -20.20 -39.42 -15.20
C GLY A 494 -20.69 -39.89 -13.82
N ARG A 495 -19.78 -40.29 -12.93
CA ARG A 495 -20.10 -40.71 -11.55
C ARG A 495 -20.60 -39.54 -10.71
N VAL A 496 -19.96 -38.37 -10.85
CA VAL A 496 -20.38 -37.12 -10.20
C VAL A 496 -21.76 -36.69 -10.68
N ALA A 497 -22.05 -36.78 -11.98
CA ALA A 497 -23.37 -36.47 -12.52
C ALA A 497 -24.46 -37.38 -11.92
N ALA A 498 -24.19 -38.67 -11.75
CA ALA A 498 -25.12 -39.59 -11.08
C ALA A 498 -25.38 -39.19 -9.62
N LEU A 499 -24.34 -38.77 -8.89
CA LEU A 499 -24.46 -38.27 -7.52
C LEU A 499 -25.27 -36.97 -7.44
N VAL A 500 -25.01 -36.01 -8.35
CA VAL A 500 -25.74 -34.74 -8.41
C VAL A 500 -27.22 -34.97 -8.71
N ARG A 501 -27.55 -35.92 -9.61
CA ARG A 501 -28.93 -36.32 -9.88
C ARG A 501 -29.60 -36.90 -8.64
N GLU A 502 -28.96 -37.85 -7.96
CA GLU A 502 -29.47 -38.44 -6.71
C GLU A 502 -29.76 -37.35 -5.66
N ALA A 503 -28.84 -36.39 -5.49
CA ALA A 503 -29.01 -35.27 -4.56
C ALA A 503 -30.19 -34.37 -4.96
N ALA A 504 -30.34 -34.06 -6.25
CA ALA A 504 -31.42 -33.21 -6.77
C ALA A 504 -32.81 -33.81 -6.55
N GLU A 505 -32.94 -35.12 -6.73
CA GLU A 505 -34.19 -35.87 -6.55
C GLU A 505 -34.58 -35.93 -5.06
N ARG A 506 -33.58 -36.08 -4.18
CA ARG A 506 -33.80 -36.31 -2.74
C ARG A 506 -33.92 -35.02 -1.93
N TYR A 507 -33.30 -33.91 -2.37
CA TYR A 507 -33.29 -32.60 -1.69
C TYR A 507 -33.54 -31.44 -2.67
N PRO A 508 -34.80 -31.15 -3.03
CA PRO A 508 -35.13 -30.07 -3.94
C PRO A 508 -34.68 -28.68 -3.47
N GLN A 509 -34.36 -28.50 -2.19
CA GLN A 509 -33.90 -27.24 -1.62
C GLN A 509 -32.52 -26.82 -2.15
N THR A 510 -31.70 -27.74 -2.65
CA THR A 510 -30.38 -27.43 -3.23
C THR A 510 -30.44 -26.95 -4.68
N ALA A 511 -31.64 -26.71 -5.23
CA ALA A 511 -31.86 -26.34 -6.63
C ALA A 511 -31.00 -25.17 -7.12
N GLY A 512 -30.82 -24.12 -6.30
CA GLY A 512 -29.97 -22.98 -6.65
C GLY A 512 -28.51 -23.37 -6.86
N HIS A 513 -27.92 -24.10 -5.92
CA HIS A 513 -26.54 -24.59 -6.03
C HIS A 513 -26.35 -25.60 -7.16
N LEU A 514 -27.38 -26.40 -7.49
CA LEU A 514 -27.33 -27.28 -8.64
C LEU A 514 -27.34 -26.51 -9.95
N ALA A 515 -28.13 -25.44 -10.04
CA ALA A 515 -28.11 -24.57 -11.20
C ALA A 515 -26.73 -23.92 -11.38
N GLU A 516 -26.10 -23.44 -10.30
CA GLU A 516 -24.70 -22.95 -10.32
C GLU A 516 -23.71 -24.03 -10.80
N TYR A 517 -23.88 -25.29 -10.36
CA TYR A 517 -23.09 -26.42 -10.86
C TYR A 517 -23.25 -26.58 -12.38
N VAL A 518 -24.48 -26.56 -12.90
CA VAL A 518 -24.75 -26.70 -14.34
C VAL A 518 -24.18 -25.52 -15.13
N ASP A 519 -24.33 -24.29 -14.63
CA ASP A 519 -23.79 -23.07 -15.26
C ASP A 519 -22.27 -23.15 -15.40
N ARG A 520 -21.58 -23.48 -14.31
CA ARG A 520 -20.11 -23.67 -14.31
C ARG A 520 -19.67 -24.81 -15.22
N ARG A 521 -20.43 -25.90 -15.29
CA ARG A 521 -20.14 -27.02 -16.21
C ARG A 521 -20.29 -26.63 -17.68
N LEU A 522 -21.29 -25.81 -18.00
CA LEU A 522 -21.50 -25.31 -19.37
C LEU A 522 -20.31 -24.46 -19.85
N ASP A 523 -19.66 -23.74 -18.94
CA ASP A 523 -18.50 -22.89 -19.24
C ASP A 523 -17.21 -23.67 -19.54
N HIS A 524 -17.15 -24.98 -19.23
CA HIS A 524 -16.04 -25.84 -19.67
C HIS A 524 -16.09 -26.21 -21.16
N GLY A 525 -17.12 -25.76 -21.89
CA GLY A 525 -17.22 -25.89 -23.35
C GLY A 525 -17.85 -27.20 -23.85
N PRO A 526 -17.78 -27.50 -25.16
CA PRO A 526 -18.57 -28.57 -25.78
C PRO A 526 -18.21 -29.98 -25.31
N THR A 527 -17.04 -30.18 -24.70
CA THR A 527 -16.56 -31.47 -24.20
C THR A 527 -17.41 -32.02 -23.05
N VAL A 528 -18.18 -31.17 -22.34
CA VAL A 528 -19.07 -31.63 -21.27
C VAL A 528 -20.38 -32.25 -21.76
N ARG A 529 -20.72 -32.05 -23.05
CA ARG A 529 -22.00 -32.49 -23.63
C ARG A 529 -22.37 -33.95 -23.30
N PRO A 530 -21.48 -34.95 -23.41
CA PRO A 530 -21.85 -36.36 -23.16
C PRO A 530 -22.29 -36.65 -21.72
N VAL A 531 -21.82 -35.86 -20.75
CA VAL A 531 -22.16 -36.02 -19.33
C VAL A 531 -23.30 -35.10 -18.93
N LEU A 532 -23.27 -33.86 -19.40
CA LEU A 532 -24.21 -32.83 -18.96
C LEU A 532 -25.57 -32.94 -19.64
N LEU A 533 -25.62 -33.30 -20.93
CA LEU A 533 -26.89 -33.42 -21.66
C LEU A 533 -27.81 -34.47 -21.01
N PRO A 534 -27.38 -35.73 -20.75
CA PRO A 534 -28.25 -36.73 -20.12
C PRO A 534 -28.64 -36.38 -18.67
N LEU A 535 -27.75 -35.70 -17.94
CA LEU A 535 -28.03 -35.24 -16.58
C LEU A 535 -29.16 -34.22 -16.57
N VAL A 536 -29.02 -33.14 -17.36
CA VAL A 536 -29.99 -32.05 -17.37
C VAL A 536 -31.31 -32.51 -17.96
N THR A 537 -31.32 -33.23 -19.09
CA THR A 537 -32.58 -33.72 -19.67
C THR A 537 -33.32 -34.66 -18.71
N GLY A 538 -32.61 -35.54 -17.99
CA GLY A 538 -33.23 -36.38 -16.96
C GLY A 538 -33.87 -35.58 -15.82
N LEU A 539 -33.23 -34.49 -15.38
CA LEU A 539 -33.80 -33.58 -14.38
C LEU A 539 -34.97 -32.75 -14.92
N LEU A 540 -34.99 -32.44 -16.22
CA LEU A 540 -36.13 -31.76 -16.85
C LEU A 540 -37.34 -32.69 -17.00
N ASP A 541 -37.11 -33.95 -17.33
CA ASP A 541 -38.17 -34.94 -17.58
C ASP A 541 -38.87 -35.42 -16.30
N GLY A 542 -38.12 -35.66 -15.21
CA GLY A 542 -38.65 -36.25 -13.98
C GLY A 542 -38.30 -35.52 -12.68
N GLY A 543 -37.58 -34.40 -12.75
CA GLY A 543 -37.08 -33.70 -11.57
C GLY A 543 -38.13 -32.83 -10.86
N PRO A 544 -37.91 -32.51 -9.57
CA PRO A 544 -38.78 -31.61 -8.81
C PRO A 544 -38.90 -30.21 -9.43
N ALA A 545 -40.08 -29.58 -9.33
CA ALA A 545 -40.34 -28.25 -9.88
C ALA A 545 -39.32 -27.15 -9.45
N PRO A 546 -38.82 -27.10 -8.19
CA PRO A 546 -37.78 -26.14 -7.80
C PRO A 546 -36.47 -26.30 -8.60
N VAL A 547 -36.07 -27.54 -8.90
CA VAL A 547 -34.86 -27.85 -9.66
C VAL A 547 -35.01 -27.39 -11.11
N ARG A 548 -36.13 -27.73 -11.76
CA ARG A 548 -36.41 -27.30 -13.14
C ARG A 548 -36.48 -25.78 -13.27
N ARG A 549 -37.05 -25.10 -12.26
CA ARG A 549 -37.09 -23.63 -12.19
C ARG A 549 -35.69 -23.02 -12.14
N ALA A 550 -34.80 -23.55 -11.30
CA ALA A 550 -33.43 -23.06 -11.19
C ALA A 550 -32.61 -23.39 -12.45
N LEU A 551 -32.85 -24.53 -13.09
CA LEU A 551 -32.23 -24.84 -14.38
C LEU A 551 -32.69 -23.87 -15.47
N ALA A 552 -33.97 -23.50 -15.51
CA ALA A 552 -34.50 -22.56 -16.48
C ALA A 552 -33.80 -21.19 -16.43
N THR A 553 -33.46 -20.69 -15.23
CA THR A 553 -32.73 -19.41 -15.11
C THR A 553 -31.32 -19.50 -15.69
N VAL A 554 -30.63 -20.63 -15.51
CA VAL A 554 -29.28 -20.86 -16.05
C VAL A 554 -29.29 -21.06 -17.57
N LEU A 555 -30.28 -21.79 -18.10
CA LEU A 555 -30.40 -22.04 -19.53
C LEU A 555 -30.78 -20.77 -20.32
N ALA A 556 -31.54 -19.86 -19.72
CA ALA A 556 -31.83 -18.55 -20.29
C ALA A 556 -30.67 -17.54 -20.18
N ALA A 557 -29.74 -17.73 -19.24
CA ALA A 557 -28.63 -16.81 -19.07
C ALA A 557 -27.72 -16.78 -20.33
N PRO A 558 -27.11 -15.62 -20.65
CA PRO A 558 -26.31 -15.45 -21.86
C PRO A 558 -25.12 -16.41 -21.92
N GLY A 559 -24.45 -16.64 -20.79
CA GLY A 559 -23.26 -17.49 -20.70
C GLY A 559 -22.08 -16.97 -21.51
N ILE A 560 -21.05 -17.80 -21.67
CA ILE A 560 -19.92 -17.56 -22.56
C ILE A 560 -20.14 -18.22 -23.93
N PRO A 561 -19.47 -17.77 -25.02
CA PRO A 561 -19.65 -18.31 -26.37
C PRO A 561 -19.53 -19.84 -26.48
N ALA A 562 -18.63 -20.45 -25.71
CA ALA A 562 -18.41 -21.90 -25.70
C ALA A 562 -19.63 -22.70 -25.18
N SER A 563 -20.52 -22.06 -24.42
CA SER A 563 -21.71 -22.68 -23.82
C SER A 563 -22.98 -22.56 -24.67
N HIS A 564 -23.01 -21.65 -25.66
CA HIS A 564 -24.23 -21.24 -26.35
C HIS A 564 -24.97 -22.41 -27.03
N SER A 565 -24.25 -23.30 -27.73
CA SER A 565 -24.86 -24.42 -28.46
C SER A 565 -25.56 -25.40 -27.53
N LEU A 566 -24.92 -25.78 -26.42
CA LEU A 566 -25.50 -26.72 -25.46
C LEU A 566 -26.62 -26.07 -24.63
N ARG A 567 -26.49 -24.79 -24.27
CA ARG A 567 -27.58 -24.03 -23.63
C ARG A 567 -28.82 -23.99 -24.53
N HIS A 568 -28.64 -23.73 -25.82
CA HIS A 568 -29.75 -23.70 -26.78
C HIS A 568 -30.42 -25.09 -26.90
N GLU A 569 -29.65 -26.17 -27.05
CA GLU A 569 -30.17 -27.53 -27.11
C GLU A 569 -30.98 -27.92 -25.85
N LEU A 570 -30.47 -27.58 -24.67
CA LEU A 570 -31.13 -27.83 -23.39
C LEU A 570 -32.38 -26.96 -23.18
N LEU A 571 -32.34 -25.71 -23.65
CA LEU A 571 -33.47 -24.80 -23.61
C LEU A 571 -34.62 -25.27 -24.50
N GLU A 572 -34.31 -25.79 -25.70
CA GLU A 572 -35.29 -26.43 -26.57
C GLU A 572 -35.90 -27.68 -25.92
N ALA A 573 -35.09 -28.48 -25.22
CA ALA A 573 -35.56 -29.64 -24.48
C ALA A 573 -36.51 -29.26 -23.33
N LEU A 574 -36.22 -28.16 -22.59
CA LEU A 574 -37.10 -27.58 -21.57
C LEU A 574 -38.44 -27.14 -22.18
N LEU A 575 -38.39 -26.29 -23.21
CA LEU A 575 -39.59 -25.70 -23.83
C LEU A 575 -40.49 -26.73 -24.52
N ALA A 576 -39.94 -27.86 -24.99
CA ALA A 576 -40.72 -28.92 -25.62
C ALA A 576 -41.66 -29.64 -24.65
N ARG A 577 -41.34 -29.67 -23.34
CA ARG A 577 -42.00 -30.55 -22.36
C ARG A 577 -42.51 -29.83 -21.10
N GLU A 578 -42.14 -28.57 -20.87
CA GLU A 578 -42.51 -27.88 -19.63
C GLU A 578 -43.97 -27.41 -19.62
N HIS A 579 -44.62 -27.62 -18.49
CA HIS A 579 -46.03 -27.26 -18.23
C HIS A 579 -46.21 -26.48 -16.92
N ASP A 580 -45.21 -26.44 -16.05
CA ASP A 580 -45.26 -25.73 -14.77
C ASP A 580 -45.15 -24.21 -14.99
N PRO A 581 -46.18 -23.42 -14.63
CA PRO A 581 -46.15 -21.97 -14.84
C PRO A 581 -45.03 -21.27 -14.07
N GLY A 582 -44.58 -21.82 -12.94
CA GLY A 582 -43.50 -21.25 -12.15
C GLY A 582 -42.11 -21.50 -12.75
N VAL A 583 -41.92 -22.53 -13.57
CA VAL A 583 -40.68 -22.74 -14.34
C VAL A 583 -40.63 -21.78 -15.53
N LEU A 584 -41.75 -21.64 -16.24
CA LEU A 584 -41.88 -20.73 -17.39
C LEU A 584 -41.77 -19.26 -16.98
N ASP A 585 -42.31 -18.87 -15.82
CA ASP A 585 -42.13 -17.51 -15.26
C ASP A 585 -40.65 -17.20 -14.96
N ALA A 586 -39.93 -18.15 -14.37
CA ALA A 586 -38.50 -17.98 -14.08
C ALA A 586 -37.67 -17.88 -15.38
N LEU A 587 -38.01 -18.67 -16.40
CA LEU A 587 -37.40 -18.58 -17.72
C LEU A 587 -37.61 -17.21 -18.37
N LEU A 588 -38.85 -16.71 -18.30
CA LEU A 588 -39.23 -15.39 -18.83
C LEU A 588 -38.43 -14.27 -18.15
N ARG A 589 -38.39 -14.26 -16.82
CA ARG A 589 -37.62 -13.27 -16.05
C ARG A 589 -36.14 -13.28 -16.44
N ALA A 590 -35.50 -14.45 -16.43
CA ALA A 590 -34.08 -14.59 -16.75
C ALA A 590 -33.77 -14.15 -18.20
N THR A 591 -34.64 -14.48 -19.15
CA THR A 591 -34.50 -14.07 -20.56
C THR A 591 -34.52 -12.54 -20.70
N VAL A 592 -35.47 -11.88 -20.04
CA VAL A 592 -35.65 -10.43 -20.12
C VAL A 592 -34.55 -9.68 -19.38
N GLU A 593 -34.15 -10.14 -18.20
CA GLU A 593 -33.01 -9.57 -17.46
C GLU A 593 -31.70 -9.67 -18.26
N GLY A 594 -31.54 -10.72 -19.06
CA GLY A 594 -30.42 -10.92 -19.98
C GLY A 594 -30.51 -10.14 -21.30
N ALA A 595 -31.64 -9.49 -21.62
CA ALA A 595 -31.94 -8.97 -22.96
C ALA A 595 -30.89 -7.99 -23.51
N THR A 596 -30.21 -7.23 -22.64
CA THR A 596 -29.14 -6.30 -23.06
C THR A 596 -27.88 -6.99 -23.59
N ARG A 597 -27.70 -8.27 -23.25
CA ARG A 597 -26.59 -9.13 -23.67
C ARG A 597 -27.00 -10.12 -24.76
N HIS A 598 -28.29 -10.29 -24.97
CA HIS A 598 -28.86 -11.10 -26.06
C HIS A 598 -29.22 -10.23 -27.25
N ASP A 599 -29.34 -10.86 -28.41
CA ASP A 599 -29.96 -10.25 -29.58
C ASP A 599 -31.48 -10.11 -29.37
N GLU A 600 -32.05 -9.02 -29.86
CA GLU A 600 -33.48 -8.75 -29.76
C GLU A 600 -34.36 -9.87 -30.35
N PRO A 601 -34.05 -10.46 -31.54
CA PRO A 601 -34.85 -11.55 -32.11
C PRO A 601 -34.92 -12.78 -31.21
N ARG A 602 -33.80 -13.17 -30.58
CA ARG A 602 -33.78 -14.27 -29.62
C ARG A 602 -34.62 -13.98 -28.38
N THR A 603 -34.50 -12.76 -27.84
CA THR A 603 -35.28 -12.33 -26.66
C THR A 603 -36.78 -12.35 -26.99
N ARG A 604 -37.17 -11.77 -28.12
CA ARG A 604 -38.55 -11.75 -28.64
C ARG A 604 -39.11 -13.17 -28.80
N GLY A 605 -38.35 -14.05 -29.47
CA GLY A 605 -38.76 -15.43 -29.72
C GLY A 605 -38.97 -16.24 -28.45
N LEU A 606 -38.08 -16.09 -27.46
CA LEU A 606 -38.21 -16.77 -26.17
C LEU A 606 -39.37 -16.23 -25.33
N VAL A 607 -39.57 -14.91 -25.28
CA VAL A 607 -40.71 -14.29 -24.58
C VAL A 607 -42.04 -14.76 -25.20
N HIS A 608 -42.13 -14.75 -26.53
CA HIS A 608 -43.33 -15.22 -27.24
C HIS A 608 -43.63 -16.69 -26.97
N ARG A 609 -42.60 -17.54 -27.05
CA ARG A 609 -42.74 -18.99 -26.81
C ARG A 609 -43.08 -19.31 -25.35
N CYS A 610 -42.54 -18.59 -24.38
CA CYS A 610 -42.96 -18.69 -22.97
C CYS A 610 -44.44 -18.32 -22.82
N GLY A 611 -44.87 -17.24 -23.47
CA GLY A 611 -46.26 -16.81 -23.46
C GLY A 611 -47.20 -17.88 -24.05
N LEU A 612 -46.87 -18.45 -25.22
CA LEU A 612 -47.67 -19.53 -25.84
C LEU A 612 -47.84 -20.76 -24.93
N LEU A 613 -46.84 -21.06 -24.09
CA LEU A 613 -46.92 -22.15 -23.12
C LEU A 613 -47.76 -21.76 -21.89
N LEU A 614 -47.60 -20.54 -21.38
CA LEU A 614 -48.31 -20.03 -20.21
C LEU A 614 -49.81 -19.83 -20.45
N VAL A 615 -50.22 -19.34 -21.62
CA VAL A 615 -51.65 -19.07 -21.92
C VAL A 615 -52.52 -20.32 -22.10
N ARG A 616 -51.92 -21.52 -22.09
CA ARG A 616 -52.65 -22.79 -22.09
C ARG A 616 -53.54 -22.95 -20.85
N THR A 617 -53.30 -22.17 -19.80
CA THR A 617 -54.12 -22.14 -18.58
C THR A 617 -54.49 -20.70 -18.20
N PRO A 618 -55.65 -20.45 -17.58
CA PRO A 618 -56.01 -19.11 -17.11
C PRO A 618 -55.05 -18.54 -16.06
N ASP A 619 -54.51 -19.39 -15.18
CA ASP A 619 -53.50 -19.00 -14.18
C ASP A 619 -52.20 -18.57 -14.86
N GLY A 620 -51.72 -19.35 -15.84
CA GLY A 620 -50.52 -19.01 -16.60
C GLY A 620 -50.68 -17.74 -17.45
N ALA A 621 -51.84 -17.51 -18.07
CA ALA A 621 -52.14 -16.27 -18.78
C ALA A 621 -52.05 -15.04 -17.86
N THR A 622 -52.65 -15.13 -16.66
CA THR A 622 -52.58 -14.06 -15.65
C THR A 622 -51.14 -13.81 -15.19
N ARG A 623 -50.36 -14.87 -14.96
CA ARG A 623 -48.94 -14.76 -14.57
C ARG A 623 -48.09 -14.11 -15.65
N PHE A 624 -48.28 -14.51 -16.91
CA PHE A 624 -47.55 -13.93 -18.05
C PHE A 624 -47.80 -12.43 -18.16
N ASP A 625 -49.08 -12.03 -18.11
CA ASP A 625 -49.50 -10.63 -18.13
C ASP A 625 -48.89 -9.83 -16.96
N CYS A 626 -48.99 -10.33 -15.73
CA CYS A 626 -48.40 -9.68 -14.56
C CYS A 626 -46.86 -9.56 -14.66
N CYS A 627 -46.19 -10.63 -15.10
CA CYS A 627 -44.73 -10.66 -15.21
C CYS A 627 -44.21 -9.70 -16.30
N LEU A 628 -44.88 -9.62 -17.45
CA LEU A 628 -44.54 -8.66 -18.50
C LEU A 628 -44.65 -7.20 -18.03
N VAL A 629 -45.70 -6.85 -17.28
CA VAL A 629 -45.84 -5.51 -16.70
C VAL A 629 -44.76 -5.24 -15.66
N GLU A 630 -44.48 -6.19 -14.77
CA GLU A 630 -43.44 -6.07 -13.75
C GLU A 630 -42.06 -5.84 -14.39
N LEU A 631 -41.68 -6.67 -15.36
CA LEU A 631 -40.41 -6.56 -16.07
C LEU A 631 -40.32 -5.27 -16.88
N SER A 632 -41.43 -4.82 -17.49
CA SER A 632 -41.49 -3.56 -18.23
C SER A 632 -41.27 -2.33 -17.34
N ARG A 633 -41.57 -2.41 -16.04
CA ARG A 633 -41.25 -1.36 -15.06
C ARG A 633 -39.82 -1.45 -14.55
N ARG A 634 -39.30 -2.67 -14.39
CA ARG A 634 -38.03 -2.94 -13.71
C ARG A 634 -36.82 -2.91 -14.65
N VAL A 635 -36.96 -3.39 -15.88
CA VAL A 635 -35.85 -3.54 -16.84
C VAL A 635 -35.87 -2.36 -17.83
N PRO A 636 -34.84 -1.49 -17.82
CA PRO A 636 -34.78 -0.33 -18.69
C PRO A 636 -34.88 -0.72 -20.18
N GLY A 637 -35.71 0.00 -20.94
CA GLY A 637 -35.89 -0.21 -22.38
C GLY A 637 -36.79 -1.40 -22.76
N PHE A 638 -37.10 -2.32 -21.83
CA PHE A 638 -37.91 -3.49 -22.15
C PHE A 638 -39.35 -3.13 -22.55
N ALA A 639 -39.98 -2.14 -21.90
CA ALA A 639 -41.31 -1.67 -22.26
C ALA A 639 -41.38 -1.19 -23.73
N VAL A 640 -40.33 -0.50 -24.21
CA VAL A 640 -40.23 -0.02 -25.59
C VAL A 640 -40.10 -1.18 -26.57
N LEU A 641 -39.28 -2.18 -26.24
CA LEU A 641 -39.12 -3.40 -27.06
C LEU A 641 -40.46 -4.14 -27.21
N VAL A 642 -41.17 -4.39 -26.10
CA VAL A 642 -42.45 -5.10 -26.14
C VAL A 642 -43.51 -4.29 -26.89
N ALA A 643 -43.57 -2.96 -26.71
CA ALA A 643 -44.46 -2.09 -27.47
C ALA A 643 -44.17 -2.13 -28.98
N GLY A 644 -42.88 -2.20 -29.37
CA GLY A 644 -42.44 -2.43 -30.74
C GLY A 644 -42.96 -3.75 -31.30
N TRP A 645 -42.75 -4.87 -30.59
CA TRP A 645 -43.21 -6.19 -31.03
C TRP A 645 -44.74 -6.28 -31.19
N LEU A 646 -45.48 -5.65 -30.26
CA LEU A 646 -46.95 -5.56 -30.28
C LEU A 646 -47.49 -4.70 -31.43
N THR A 647 -46.70 -3.75 -31.93
CA THR A 647 -47.05 -2.87 -33.05
C THR A 647 -46.69 -3.51 -34.40
N GLU A 648 -45.52 -4.14 -34.48
CA GLU A 648 -45.03 -4.79 -35.71
C GLU A 648 -45.84 -6.03 -36.11
N THR A 649 -46.25 -6.85 -35.12
CA THR A 649 -46.96 -8.11 -35.37
C THR A 649 -48.19 -8.29 -34.46
N PRO A 650 -49.23 -7.45 -34.57
CA PRO A 650 -50.33 -7.45 -33.60
C PRO A 650 -51.07 -8.79 -33.50
N GLY A 651 -51.20 -9.52 -34.62
CA GLY A 651 -51.87 -10.82 -34.68
C GLY A 651 -51.13 -11.93 -33.93
N GLU A 652 -49.79 -11.89 -33.88
CA GLU A 652 -48.98 -12.91 -33.21
C GLU A 652 -49.05 -12.79 -31.68
N TRP A 653 -49.21 -11.57 -31.17
CA TRP A 653 -49.20 -11.28 -29.74
C TRP A 653 -50.59 -11.17 -29.11
N ALA A 654 -51.63 -10.90 -29.90
CA ALA A 654 -53.02 -10.83 -29.41
C ALA A 654 -53.52 -12.15 -28.79
N ALA A 655 -52.94 -13.28 -29.21
CA ALA A 655 -53.23 -14.59 -28.63
C ALA A 655 -52.58 -14.82 -27.25
N VAL A 656 -51.65 -13.94 -26.85
CA VAL A 656 -50.72 -14.20 -25.74
C VAL A 656 -50.73 -13.10 -24.68
N VAL A 657 -51.00 -11.85 -25.08
CA VAL A 657 -50.99 -10.68 -24.19
C VAL A 657 -52.39 -10.11 -24.04
N GLY A 658 -52.84 -9.93 -22.80
CA GLY A 658 -54.15 -9.38 -22.49
C GLY A 658 -54.30 -7.90 -22.89
N PRO A 659 -55.52 -7.43 -23.25
CA PRO A 659 -55.76 -6.04 -23.64
C PRO A 659 -55.35 -5.01 -22.58
N SER A 660 -55.53 -5.34 -21.29
CA SER A 660 -55.16 -4.49 -20.17
C SER A 660 -53.64 -4.38 -20.00
N THR A 661 -52.91 -5.48 -20.19
CA THR A 661 -51.44 -5.52 -20.16
C THR A 661 -50.86 -4.71 -21.30
N ARG A 662 -51.39 -4.87 -22.51
CA ARG A 662 -50.99 -4.09 -23.69
C ARG A 662 -51.05 -2.59 -23.42
N ARG A 663 -52.19 -2.09 -22.91
CA ARG A 663 -52.34 -0.66 -22.56
C ARG A 663 -51.34 -0.21 -21.50
N MET A 664 -51.08 -1.04 -20.49
CA MET A 664 -50.10 -0.72 -19.44
C MET A 664 -48.68 -0.62 -20.00
N ILE A 665 -48.29 -1.52 -20.91
CA ILE A 665 -46.96 -1.51 -21.56
C ILE A 665 -46.81 -0.32 -22.49
N GLU A 666 -47.81 0.00 -23.30
CA GLU A 666 -47.83 1.19 -24.18
C GLU A 666 -47.66 2.48 -23.37
N ASN A 667 -48.34 2.59 -22.21
CA ASN A 667 -48.18 3.70 -21.28
C ASN A 667 -46.77 3.79 -20.69
N LEU A 668 -46.17 2.66 -20.30
CA LEU A 668 -44.81 2.61 -19.74
C LEU A 668 -43.73 2.91 -20.80
N ALA A 669 -43.96 2.54 -22.06
CA ALA A 669 -43.09 2.83 -23.19
C ALA A 669 -43.18 4.29 -23.67
N GLY A 670 -44.16 5.06 -23.17
CA GLY A 670 -44.43 6.43 -23.63
C GLY A 670 -45.05 6.49 -25.04
N VAL A 671 -45.51 5.35 -25.57
CA VAL A 671 -46.15 5.26 -26.89
C VAL A 671 -47.60 5.69 -26.73
N ARG A 672 -47.95 6.90 -27.19
CA ARG A 672 -49.35 7.34 -27.27
C ARG A 672 -50.07 6.52 -28.34
N VAL A 673 -51.06 5.74 -27.92
CA VAL A 673 -52.01 5.10 -28.83
C VAL A 673 -52.86 6.22 -29.49
N PRO A 674 -52.94 6.29 -30.84
CA PRO A 674 -53.93 7.15 -31.49
C PRO A 674 -55.33 6.62 -31.18
N ALA A 675 -56.23 7.52 -30.79
CA ALA A 675 -57.59 7.25 -30.34
C ALA A 675 -58.43 6.42 -31.32
#